data_AF-A0A1I2DEL4-F1
#
_entry.id   AF-A0A1I2DEL4-F1
#
_cell.length_a   1.000
_cell.length_b   1.000
_cell.length_c   1.000
_cell.angle_alpha   90.00
_cell.angle_beta   90.00
_cell.angle_gamma   90.00
#
_symmetry.space_group_name_H-M   'P 1'
#
loop_
_entity.id
_entity.type
_entity.pdbx_description
1 polymer ?
#
loop_
_entity_poly.entity_id
_entity_poly.type
_entity_poly.pdbx_seq_one_letter_code
_entity_poly.pdbx_strand_id
1 'polypeptide(L)'
;MDITKGTRVRLAAAVATGSLIGGGLVAVPASAAPGDTVAINLLNINDFHGRIDAKTVQVAGTIEKLRDEAGEASTLFLSNGDNIGASLFASASQRDEPTIDVLNALELATSSVGNHEFDGGFADLTGRVADRADFTYLGANVYKKGTATPALPEYDTFEVNGVTVGVIGTVSEETPSLVTPAGIADLAFGDPVAAVNRVAAQLSDGREANGEADIIVAEFHEGAGAGTPEGATLAQEVAAGGAFADIVTKTSALVDVIFTGHTHKEYAWEAPVPGAPDAKRPILQTGSYGDNIGQVQLQVDPATGLVKDFTVGNVKRSTTAPADLVAAYPRVAEVNTIVTAALAAADKIGSQPKGTITGDITRARTEGTSDDRASESTLGGLVANSLRDSAPGADIGVVNPGGLRADLLFAKDSSNPLENADGIVTYAEANAVLPFLNNVWTTSLSGTQLKTLLEQQWQTNPDGSIPSRPYLQLGLSDNVRYTFDASRPAGDRITSITVDGTLVTADDSFRIGTFSFLATGGDNFRVFTDGSNPTDTGLVDREAWISYLEDNPNITPDFARRSVQVSGNPASAQVGTALDIDVSMLDLTSLGSPDNATLAASFTGGSLTSPVALGSFPVADGAATVAGSVPASAAGATTLTLVAAPSGTTVTLPLEVAAKPVTPIEKSRTAMAVRVLDPKTRYGTPAVVKVAVRELKSPTTGKSAQATGVVEVREGSRVLGRATLKKSSKHGVAYVELPKTLSIGKHRVTAHYLGSDTALPYTAKPRTIKVYRARTTATAKVSRSGKTVWVTVKAKGTKATGKVSVRIDGRYVGTKTLQNGKAKLKVKRPGDGRTRYVVTYFGTSTALPDTWAKTVRLK
;
A
#
# COMPACT_ATOMS: atom_id res chain seq x y z
N MET A 1 19.01 -18.47 78.72
CA MET A 1 20.13 -18.02 77.88
C MET A 1 19.50 -17.51 76.61
N ASP A 2 19.45 -16.18 76.51
CA ASP A 2 18.88 -15.40 75.42
C ASP A 2 19.48 -15.74 74.06
N ILE A 3 18.66 -15.66 73.01
CA ILE A 3 18.68 -14.60 71.99
C ILE A 3 17.47 -14.89 71.07
N THR A 4 16.42 -14.08 71.20
CA THR A 4 15.32 -13.98 70.22
C THR A 4 15.57 -12.75 69.36
N LYS A 5 15.90 -12.94 68.07
CA LYS A 5 15.68 -11.92 67.02
C LYS A 5 14.32 -12.22 66.37
N GLY A 6 13.39 -11.31 66.58
CA GLY A 6 12.00 -11.41 66.17
C GLY A 6 11.78 -11.06 64.70
N THR A 7 10.85 -11.79 64.11
CA THR A 7 10.23 -11.59 62.80
C THR A 7 9.63 -10.18 62.70
N ARG A 8 10.03 -9.41 61.68
CA ARG A 8 9.54 -8.05 61.43
C ARG A 8 8.13 -8.08 60.83
N VAL A 9 7.10 -7.81 61.65
CA VAL A 9 5.76 -7.45 61.17
C VAL A 9 5.62 -5.93 61.32
N ARG A 10 5.56 -5.20 60.20
CA ARG A 10 5.33 -3.75 60.17
C ARG A 10 3.84 -3.48 60.44
N LEU A 11 3.48 -3.11 61.66
CA LEU A 11 2.15 -2.56 61.99
C LEU A 11 2.31 -1.22 62.72
N ALA A 12 1.85 -0.13 62.10
CA ALA A 12 1.84 1.20 62.70
C ALA A 12 0.75 1.28 63.78
N ALA A 13 1.13 1.54 65.03
CA ALA A 13 0.20 1.81 66.12
C ALA A 13 0.37 3.26 66.59
N ALA A 14 -0.64 4.09 66.31
CA ALA A 14 -0.80 5.41 66.91
C ALA A 14 -1.29 5.25 68.37
N VAL A 15 -0.55 5.77 69.34
CA VAL A 15 -1.00 5.91 70.72
C VAL A 15 -1.03 7.38 71.09
N ALA A 16 -2.24 7.91 71.23
CA ALA A 16 -2.51 9.18 71.88
C ALA A 16 -2.78 8.93 73.37
N THR A 17 -2.04 9.61 74.24
CA THR A 17 -2.46 9.86 75.63
C THR A 17 -1.91 11.19 76.09
N GLY A 18 -2.81 12.10 76.48
CA GLY A 18 -2.47 13.32 77.18
C GLY A 18 -2.68 13.19 78.68
N SER A 19 -1.86 13.87 79.47
CA SER A 19 -2.27 14.83 80.52
C SER A 19 -1.07 15.28 81.37
N LEU A 20 -1.19 16.52 81.86
CA LEU A 20 -0.20 17.36 82.54
C LEU A 20 0.19 16.86 83.94
N ILE A 21 1.37 17.30 84.44
CA ILE A 21 1.58 18.25 85.56
C ILE A 21 3.10 18.42 85.80
N GLY A 22 3.51 19.62 86.22
CA GLY A 22 4.88 20.14 86.16
C GLY A 22 5.81 19.83 87.35
N GLY A 23 7.01 20.42 87.27
CA GLY A 23 8.02 20.39 88.33
C GLY A 23 9.44 20.50 87.76
N GLY A 24 10.02 21.70 87.81
CA GLY A 24 11.33 21.98 87.22
C GLY A 24 12.50 21.29 87.92
N LEU A 25 13.50 20.87 87.13
CA LEU A 25 14.86 20.62 87.60
C LEU A 25 15.89 20.96 86.50
N VAL A 26 16.73 21.92 86.88
CA VAL A 26 18.10 22.25 86.47
C VAL A 26 18.66 21.55 85.22
N ALA A 27 18.92 22.35 84.19
CA ALA A 27 19.69 21.99 83.02
C ALA A 27 21.14 21.63 83.37
N VAL A 28 21.53 20.41 83.07
CA VAL A 28 22.92 20.02 82.81
C VAL A 28 23.04 20.00 81.28
N PRO A 29 24.05 20.64 80.66
CA PRO A 29 24.23 20.51 79.21
C PRO A 29 24.61 19.05 78.94
N ALA A 30 23.66 18.28 78.43
CA ALA A 30 23.95 17.00 77.82
C ALA A 30 24.83 17.28 76.61
N SER A 31 26.02 16.68 76.63
CA SER A 31 26.85 16.46 75.45
C SER A 31 25.95 16.07 74.27
N ALA A 32 26.12 16.74 73.12
CA ALA A 32 25.46 16.33 71.88
C ALA A 32 25.69 14.83 71.66
N ALA A 33 24.60 14.09 71.47
CA ALA A 33 24.64 12.68 71.14
C ALA A 33 25.30 12.50 69.75
N PRO A 34 25.95 11.35 69.48
CA PRO A 34 26.37 10.97 68.13
C PRO A 34 25.17 11.06 67.18
N GLY A 35 25.37 11.54 65.95
CA GLY A 35 24.27 11.73 64.99
C GLY A 35 23.43 10.47 64.81
N ASP A 36 22.11 10.60 64.91
CA ASP A 36 21.15 9.49 64.96
C ASP A 36 20.99 8.74 63.62
N THR A 37 21.63 9.19 62.53
CA THR A 37 21.55 8.62 61.19
C THR A 37 22.89 8.61 60.45
N VAL A 38 23.00 7.73 59.45
CA VAL A 38 24.09 7.62 58.48
C VAL A 38 23.59 8.07 57.11
N ALA A 39 24.39 8.85 56.39
CA ALA A 39 24.03 9.35 55.05
C ALA A 39 24.47 8.35 53.96
N ILE A 40 23.57 8.09 53.02
CA ILE A 40 23.80 7.31 51.79
C ILE A 40 23.44 8.18 50.59
N ASN A 41 24.31 8.25 49.59
CA ASN A 41 24.15 9.04 48.38
C ASN A 41 24.15 8.09 47.17
N LEU A 42 23.00 7.94 46.52
CA LEU A 42 22.84 7.14 45.32
C LEU A 42 22.87 8.07 44.11
N LEU A 43 23.86 7.87 43.24
CA LEU A 43 23.96 8.53 41.95
C LEU A 43 23.52 7.57 40.86
N ASN A 44 22.74 8.04 39.88
CA ASN A 44 22.25 7.17 38.82
C ASN A 44 22.24 7.89 37.45
N ILE A 45 22.44 7.12 36.38
CA ILE A 45 22.18 7.52 35.00
C ILE A 45 21.36 6.45 34.27
N ASN A 46 20.56 6.86 33.29
CA ASN A 46 19.85 5.97 32.38
C ASN A 46 20.06 6.42 30.93
N ASP A 47 19.93 5.50 29.97
CA ASP A 47 19.89 5.82 28.55
C ASP A 47 21.10 6.63 28.08
N PHE A 48 22.29 6.22 28.52
CA PHE A 48 23.55 6.89 28.16
C PHE A 48 23.89 6.69 26.68
N HIS A 49 23.45 5.60 26.06
CA HIS A 49 23.55 5.30 24.62
C HIS A 49 24.90 5.69 24.00
N GLY A 50 25.99 5.26 24.62
CA GLY A 50 27.35 5.49 24.15
C GLY A 50 27.66 6.93 23.75
N ARG A 51 27.23 7.91 24.56
CA ARG A 51 27.57 9.34 24.37
C ARG A 51 29.03 9.61 24.73
N ILE A 52 29.91 9.13 23.84
CA ILE A 52 31.35 9.40 23.83
C ILE A 52 31.60 10.59 22.90
N ASP A 53 31.68 11.77 23.49
CA ASP A 53 31.88 13.05 22.82
C ASP A 53 32.60 14.05 23.75
N ALA A 54 32.65 15.33 23.33
CA ALA A 54 33.29 16.38 24.12
C ALA A 54 32.62 16.66 25.49
N LYS A 55 31.38 16.23 25.69
CA LYS A 55 30.61 16.44 26.93
C LYS A 55 30.76 15.29 27.92
N THR A 56 31.29 14.13 27.52
CA THR A 56 31.50 12.97 28.42
C THR A 56 32.34 13.33 29.64
N VAL A 57 33.36 14.18 29.49
CA VAL A 57 34.19 14.65 30.61
C VAL A 57 33.39 15.47 31.62
N GLN A 58 32.38 16.22 31.16
CA GLN A 58 31.50 16.99 32.03
C GLN A 58 30.49 16.11 32.77
N VAL A 59 30.04 15.01 32.16
CA VAL A 59 29.23 13.98 32.84
C VAL A 59 30.03 13.39 33.99
N ALA A 60 31.24 12.89 33.69
CA ALA A 60 32.17 12.37 34.68
C ALA A 60 32.44 13.37 35.80
N GLY A 61 32.70 14.63 35.45
CA GLY A 61 32.92 15.69 36.42
C GLY A 61 31.72 16.01 37.31
N THR A 62 30.48 15.87 36.81
CA THR A 62 29.29 16.00 37.67
C THR A 62 29.22 14.86 38.67
N ILE A 63 29.44 13.61 38.23
CA ILE A 63 29.42 12.43 39.11
C ILE A 63 30.47 12.58 40.21
N GLU A 64 31.72 12.88 39.85
CA GLU A 64 32.80 13.03 40.84
C GLU A 64 32.57 14.21 41.78
N LYS A 65 32.01 15.32 41.28
CA LYS A 65 31.65 16.44 42.15
C LYS A 65 30.61 16.05 43.18
N LEU A 66 29.55 15.35 42.78
CA LEU A 66 28.50 14.90 43.71
C LEU A 66 29.02 13.84 44.69
N ARG A 67 29.94 12.96 44.24
CA ARG A 67 30.62 11.98 45.08
C ARG A 67 31.50 12.67 46.13
N ASP A 68 32.26 13.70 45.74
CA ASP A 68 33.11 14.49 46.65
C ASP A 68 32.27 15.26 47.68
N GLU A 69 31.15 15.88 47.25
CA GLU A 69 30.24 16.62 48.13
C GLU A 69 29.56 15.73 49.20
N ALA A 70 29.20 14.49 48.85
CA ALA A 70 28.56 13.54 49.76
C ALA A 70 29.56 12.64 50.53
N GLY A 71 30.79 12.53 50.03
CA GLY A 71 31.83 11.63 50.51
C GLY A 71 31.85 10.28 49.80
N GLU A 72 33.06 9.80 49.48
CA GLU A 72 33.33 8.54 48.78
C GLU A 72 32.64 7.35 49.44
N ALA A 73 32.86 7.15 50.74
CA ALA A 73 32.32 6.01 51.50
C ALA A 73 30.79 6.02 51.61
N SER A 74 30.15 7.17 51.36
CA SER A 74 28.70 7.33 51.40
C SER A 74 28.05 7.19 50.02
N THR A 75 28.83 7.13 48.94
CA THR A 75 28.30 7.25 47.58
C THR A 75 28.32 5.92 46.83
N LEU A 76 27.22 5.58 46.18
CA LEU A 76 27.10 4.45 45.26
C LEU A 76 26.66 4.99 43.88
N PHE A 77 27.44 4.73 42.84
CA PHE A 77 27.09 5.09 41.47
C PHE A 77 26.47 3.90 40.73
N LEU A 78 25.28 4.11 40.20
CA LEU A 78 24.41 3.10 39.58
C LEU A 78 24.03 3.52 38.17
N SER A 79 23.52 2.57 37.40
CA SER A 79 22.93 2.85 36.11
C SER A 79 21.69 2.01 35.89
N ASN A 80 20.74 2.57 35.17
CA ASN A 80 19.50 1.91 34.84
C ASN A 80 19.41 1.56 33.35
N GLY A 81 20.43 0.93 32.77
CA GLY A 81 20.37 0.35 31.42
C GLY A 81 20.45 1.33 30.25
N ASP A 82 20.52 0.78 29.05
CA ASP A 82 20.79 1.46 27.77
C ASP A 82 22.06 2.32 27.85
N ASN A 83 23.11 1.76 28.44
CA ASN A 83 24.42 2.39 28.46
C ASN A 83 25.07 2.34 27.07
N ILE A 84 24.87 1.22 26.37
CA ILE A 84 25.37 0.95 25.02
C ILE A 84 24.22 0.86 24.01
N GLY A 85 24.52 0.67 22.72
CA GLY A 85 23.50 0.68 21.66
C GLY A 85 22.92 2.08 21.39
N ALA A 86 22.27 2.24 20.23
CA ALA A 86 21.89 3.55 19.64
C ALA A 86 23.00 4.63 19.74
N SER A 87 24.26 4.18 19.66
CA SER A 87 25.41 4.92 20.15
C SER A 87 25.95 5.94 19.17
N LEU A 88 26.62 6.99 19.67
CA LEU A 88 27.34 7.90 18.79
C LEU A 88 28.44 7.15 18.06
N PHE A 89 28.82 7.63 16.88
CA PHE A 89 29.79 6.96 16.03
C PHE A 89 31.10 6.63 16.75
N ALA A 90 31.57 7.52 17.63
CA ALA A 90 32.81 7.29 18.38
C ALA A 90 32.75 6.04 19.27
N SER A 91 31.59 5.75 19.85
CA SER A 91 31.35 4.53 20.61
C SER A 91 31.03 3.35 19.67
N ALA A 92 30.06 3.54 18.76
CA ALA A 92 29.52 2.47 17.92
C ALA A 92 30.54 1.87 16.94
N SER A 93 31.48 2.68 16.42
CA SER A 93 32.57 2.21 15.53
C SER A 93 33.56 1.28 16.25
N GLN A 94 33.58 1.31 17.57
CA GLN A 94 34.42 0.52 18.45
C GLN A 94 33.59 -0.48 19.28
N ARG A 95 32.38 -0.82 18.80
CA ARG A 95 31.45 -1.77 19.46
C ARG A 95 31.13 -1.38 20.91
N ASP A 96 31.06 -0.09 21.20
CA ASP A 96 30.77 0.47 22.53
C ASP A 96 31.79 0.14 23.64
N GLU A 97 32.96 -0.38 23.28
CA GLU A 97 34.06 -0.59 24.23
C GLU A 97 34.46 0.69 24.97
N PRO A 98 34.56 1.88 24.33
CA PRO A 98 34.91 3.11 25.06
C PRO A 98 33.88 3.52 26.10
N THR A 99 32.60 3.17 25.91
CA THR A 99 31.55 3.46 26.88
C THR A 99 31.69 2.61 28.12
N ILE A 100 31.94 1.32 27.95
CA ILE A 100 32.21 0.41 29.06
C ILE A 100 33.45 0.89 29.82
N ASP A 101 34.52 1.27 29.11
CA ASP A 101 35.75 1.78 29.74
C ASP A 101 35.50 3.06 30.56
N VAL A 102 34.70 4.00 30.05
CA VAL A 102 34.34 5.22 30.79
C VAL A 102 33.56 4.89 32.06
N LEU A 103 32.62 3.94 32.00
CA LEU A 103 31.83 3.53 33.17
C LEU A 103 32.67 2.75 34.19
N ASN A 104 33.63 1.93 33.73
CA ASN A 104 34.61 1.28 34.59
C ASN A 104 35.49 2.32 35.31
N ALA A 105 36.01 3.32 34.58
CA ALA A 105 36.84 4.39 35.17
C ALA A 105 36.09 5.26 36.19
N LEU A 106 34.77 5.37 36.06
CA LEU A 106 33.90 6.02 37.05
C LEU A 106 33.54 5.11 38.22
N GLU A 107 33.97 3.85 38.19
CA GLU A 107 33.56 2.76 39.08
C GLU A 107 32.05 2.71 39.27
N LEU A 108 31.34 2.59 38.15
CA LEU A 108 29.94 2.17 38.17
C LEU A 108 29.85 0.86 38.98
N ALA A 109 28.94 0.78 39.95
CA ALA A 109 28.85 -0.39 40.81
C ALA A 109 28.05 -1.53 40.16
N THR A 110 26.95 -1.19 39.51
CA THR A 110 26.10 -2.12 38.78
C THR A 110 25.18 -1.37 37.83
N SER A 111 24.64 -2.09 36.84
CA SER A 111 23.63 -1.57 35.92
C SER A 111 22.47 -2.54 35.81
N SER A 112 21.22 -2.07 35.77
CA SER A 112 20.19 -2.89 35.10
C SER A 112 20.54 -3.02 33.61
N VAL A 113 20.07 -4.09 32.98
CA VAL A 113 20.02 -4.14 31.52
C VAL A 113 18.86 -3.30 31.02
N GLY A 114 19.11 -2.51 29.98
CA GLY A 114 18.09 -1.95 29.11
C GLY A 114 17.87 -2.86 27.90
N ASN A 115 16.99 -2.44 26.98
CA ASN A 115 16.76 -3.22 25.78
C ASN A 115 18.00 -3.19 24.87
N HIS A 116 18.71 -2.07 24.77
CA HIS A 116 19.85 -1.92 23.86
C HIS A 116 21.08 -2.73 24.26
N GLU A 117 21.19 -3.19 25.51
CA GLU A 117 22.19 -4.20 25.90
C GLU A 117 22.02 -5.52 25.12
N PHE A 118 20.83 -5.79 24.55
CA PHE A 118 20.54 -6.98 23.74
C PHE A 118 20.65 -6.76 22.23
N ASP A 119 21.08 -5.58 21.75
CA ASP A 119 21.23 -5.29 20.31
C ASP A 119 22.18 -6.28 19.62
N GLY A 120 23.31 -6.58 20.28
CA GLY A 120 24.27 -7.60 19.84
C GLY A 120 23.83 -9.05 20.09
N GLY A 121 22.67 -9.25 20.72
CA GLY A 121 22.17 -10.52 21.20
C GLY A 121 22.75 -10.95 22.55
N PHE A 122 22.11 -11.94 23.18
CA PHE A 122 22.45 -12.38 24.54
C PHE A 122 23.88 -12.95 24.67
N ALA A 123 24.40 -13.57 23.60
CA ALA A 123 25.77 -14.08 23.58
C ALA A 123 26.82 -12.95 23.56
N ASP A 124 26.52 -11.82 22.90
CA ASP A 124 27.39 -10.66 22.90
C ASP A 124 27.36 -9.94 24.25
N LEU A 125 26.15 -9.80 24.84
CA LEU A 125 25.97 -9.26 26.19
C LEU A 125 26.79 -10.06 27.22
N THR A 126 26.66 -11.38 27.23
CA THR A 126 27.28 -12.24 28.27
C THR A 126 28.73 -12.61 28.00
N GLY A 127 29.25 -12.45 26.77
CA GLY A 127 30.61 -12.89 26.40
C GLY A 127 31.55 -11.80 25.90
N ARG A 128 31.05 -10.57 25.69
CA ARG A 128 31.91 -9.43 25.32
C ARG A 128 31.63 -8.22 26.21
N VAL A 129 30.35 -7.85 26.35
CA VAL A 129 29.96 -6.65 27.10
C VAL A 129 30.21 -6.88 28.60
N ALA A 130 29.61 -7.92 29.17
CA ALA A 130 29.77 -8.26 30.58
C ALA A 130 31.22 -8.66 30.94
N ASP A 131 31.94 -9.32 30.03
CA ASP A 131 33.35 -9.70 30.26
C ASP A 131 34.30 -8.48 30.28
N ARG A 132 33.89 -7.34 29.70
CA ARG A 132 34.66 -6.09 29.72
C ARG A 132 34.24 -5.16 30.87
N ALA A 133 33.00 -5.24 31.32
CA ALA A 133 32.51 -4.42 32.41
C ALA A 133 33.12 -4.85 33.74
N ASP A 134 33.62 -3.89 34.52
CA ASP A 134 34.07 -4.11 35.90
C ASP A 134 32.87 -4.12 36.89
N PHE A 135 31.65 -4.09 36.35
CA PHE A 135 30.38 -4.02 37.05
C PHE A 135 29.39 -5.06 36.52
N THR A 136 28.42 -5.43 37.35
CA THR A 136 27.41 -6.44 37.00
C THR A 136 26.28 -5.84 36.16
N TYR A 137 25.79 -6.59 35.17
CA TYR A 137 24.52 -6.32 34.50
C TYR A 137 23.38 -7.16 35.12
N LEU A 138 22.33 -6.49 35.58
CA LEU A 138 21.22 -7.07 36.34
C LEU A 138 19.95 -7.22 35.48
N GLY A 139 19.26 -8.36 35.61
CA GLY A 139 18.04 -8.65 34.87
C GLY A 139 17.16 -9.68 35.58
N ALA A 140 16.57 -9.31 36.73
CA ALA A 140 15.73 -10.18 37.56
C ALA A 140 14.48 -10.73 36.86
N ASN A 141 14.00 -10.05 35.82
CA ASN A 141 12.86 -10.48 35.00
C ASN A 141 13.27 -11.11 33.67
N VAL A 142 14.56 -11.39 33.45
CA VAL A 142 15.07 -12.07 32.27
C VAL A 142 15.31 -13.54 32.61
N TYR A 143 14.53 -14.43 31.99
CA TYR A 143 14.52 -15.86 32.29
C TYR A 143 14.97 -16.69 31.09
N LYS A 144 15.49 -17.89 31.37
CA LYS A 144 15.64 -18.92 30.33
C LYS A 144 14.25 -19.35 29.86
N LYS A 145 14.05 -19.36 28.55
CA LYS A 145 12.75 -19.60 27.92
C LYS A 145 12.10 -20.89 28.40
N GLY A 146 10.81 -20.80 28.72
CA GLY A 146 10.02 -21.93 29.24
C GLY A 146 10.27 -22.25 30.72
N THR A 147 11.07 -21.43 31.43
CA THR A 147 11.36 -21.59 32.86
C THR A 147 11.19 -20.28 33.61
N ALA A 148 11.26 -20.33 34.95
CA ALA A 148 11.42 -19.16 35.81
C ALA A 148 12.87 -19.02 36.32
N THR A 149 13.83 -19.69 35.66
CA THR A 149 15.25 -19.61 36.02
C THR A 149 15.84 -18.34 35.44
N PRO A 150 16.38 -17.43 36.27
CA PRO A 150 17.04 -16.22 35.78
C PRO A 150 18.17 -16.53 34.80
N ALA A 151 18.28 -15.73 33.74
CA ALA A 151 19.35 -15.81 32.76
C ALA A 151 20.52 -14.87 33.08
N LEU A 152 20.28 -13.85 33.89
CA LEU A 152 21.24 -12.87 34.39
C LEU A 152 21.22 -12.85 35.92
N PRO A 153 22.26 -12.29 36.58
CA PRO A 153 22.17 -11.91 37.98
C PRO A 153 20.94 -11.02 38.21
N GLU A 154 20.21 -11.28 39.29
CA GLU A 154 18.95 -10.60 39.56
C GLU A 154 19.17 -9.30 40.35
N TYR A 155 20.15 -9.33 41.25
CA TYR A 155 20.54 -8.23 42.12
C TYR A 155 22.03 -8.32 42.44
N ASP A 156 22.55 -7.25 43.05
CA ASP A 156 23.85 -7.22 43.71
C ASP A 156 23.74 -6.47 45.05
N THR A 157 24.70 -6.65 45.96
CA THR A 157 24.68 -6.04 47.30
C THR A 157 25.99 -5.30 47.59
N PHE A 158 25.88 -4.10 48.13
CA PHE A 158 27.02 -3.20 48.39
C PHE A 158 27.02 -2.71 49.83
N GLU A 159 28.20 -2.65 50.45
CA GLU A 159 28.38 -1.97 51.73
C GLU A 159 28.65 -0.48 51.50
N VAL A 160 27.72 0.37 51.91
CA VAL A 160 27.82 1.83 51.74
C VAL A 160 27.70 2.47 53.11
N ASN A 161 28.77 3.12 53.58
CA ASN A 161 28.85 3.73 54.91
C ASN A 161 28.43 2.80 56.07
N GLY A 162 28.66 1.48 55.92
CA GLY A 162 28.29 0.46 56.90
C GLY A 162 26.83 0.03 56.89
N VAL A 163 26.09 0.37 55.81
CA VAL A 163 24.72 -0.06 55.52
C VAL A 163 24.74 -0.94 54.28
N THR A 164 24.07 -2.09 54.30
CA THR A 164 23.99 -2.96 53.12
C THR A 164 22.90 -2.48 52.16
N VAL A 165 23.28 -2.09 50.94
CA VAL A 165 22.38 -1.65 49.87
C VAL A 165 22.24 -2.77 48.84
N GLY A 166 21.03 -3.31 48.69
CA GLY A 166 20.69 -4.27 47.64
C GLY A 166 20.10 -3.57 46.43
N VAL A 167 20.65 -3.81 45.24
CA VAL A 167 20.19 -3.20 43.98
C VAL A 167 19.60 -4.30 43.10
N ILE A 168 18.34 -4.14 42.71
CA ILE A 168 17.60 -5.09 41.87
C ILE A 168 17.39 -4.46 40.49
N GLY A 169 17.83 -5.14 39.42
CA GLY A 169 17.66 -4.63 38.06
C GLY A 169 16.61 -5.38 37.26
N THR A 170 15.82 -4.66 36.48
CA THR A 170 14.83 -5.22 35.55
C THR A 170 14.79 -4.42 34.25
N VAL A 171 14.31 -5.07 33.19
CA VAL A 171 14.16 -4.48 31.86
C VAL A 171 12.71 -4.52 31.41
N SER A 172 12.30 -3.63 30.49
CA SER A 172 10.94 -3.62 29.94
C SER A 172 10.52 -4.98 29.37
N GLU A 173 9.26 -5.36 29.59
CA GLU A 173 8.61 -6.50 28.93
C GLU A 173 8.53 -6.33 27.40
N GLU A 174 8.69 -5.10 26.91
CA GLU A 174 8.66 -4.79 25.48
C GLU A 174 9.96 -5.18 24.76
N THR A 175 11.03 -5.54 25.49
CA THR A 175 12.34 -5.90 24.91
C THR A 175 12.25 -6.84 23.71
N PRO A 176 11.43 -7.92 23.71
CA PRO A 176 11.30 -8.80 22.54
C PRO A 176 10.78 -8.16 21.25
N SER A 177 10.12 -7.00 21.37
CA SER A 177 9.65 -6.20 20.24
C SER A 177 10.65 -5.12 19.81
N LEU A 178 11.61 -4.80 20.67
CA LEU A 178 12.58 -3.71 20.51
C LEU A 178 13.94 -4.19 19.98
N VAL A 179 14.26 -5.48 20.15
CA VAL A 179 15.53 -6.06 19.69
C VAL A 179 15.33 -7.24 18.76
N THR A 180 16.43 -7.69 18.15
CA THR A 180 16.44 -8.82 17.22
C THR A 180 16.02 -10.13 17.92
N PRO A 181 14.88 -10.76 17.54
CA PRO A 181 14.36 -11.95 18.22
C PRO A 181 15.30 -13.16 18.23
N ALA A 182 16.15 -13.31 17.20
CA ALA A 182 17.13 -14.38 17.12
C ALA A 182 18.19 -14.26 18.22
N GLY A 183 18.61 -13.04 18.56
CA GLY A 183 19.61 -12.76 19.60
C GLY A 183 19.12 -13.09 21.01
N ILE A 184 17.81 -13.23 21.21
CA ILE A 184 17.15 -13.50 22.50
C ILE A 184 16.26 -14.74 22.44
N ALA A 185 16.45 -15.62 21.45
CA ALA A 185 15.52 -16.72 21.15
C ALA A 185 15.32 -17.70 22.32
N ASP A 186 16.33 -17.81 23.19
CA ASP A 186 16.38 -18.67 24.37
C ASP A 186 15.97 -17.96 25.66
N LEU A 187 15.49 -16.72 25.58
CA LEU A 187 15.06 -15.91 26.71
C LEU A 187 13.54 -15.74 26.76
N ALA A 188 13.05 -15.40 27.94
CA ALA A 188 11.71 -14.89 28.20
C ALA A 188 11.82 -13.68 29.14
N PHE A 189 11.02 -12.65 28.89
CA PHE A 189 11.00 -11.42 29.67
C PHE A 189 9.68 -11.40 30.44
N GLY A 190 9.74 -11.41 31.77
CA GLY A 190 8.57 -11.45 32.63
C GLY A 190 8.24 -10.10 33.25
N ASP A 191 7.20 -10.09 34.08
CA ASP A 191 6.75 -8.89 34.79
C ASP A 191 7.87 -8.32 35.69
N PRO A 192 8.33 -7.08 35.44
CA PRO A 192 9.43 -6.48 36.17
C PRO A 192 9.03 -6.17 37.62
N VAL A 193 7.79 -5.76 37.88
CA VAL A 193 7.29 -5.49 39.24
C VAL A 193 7.20 -6.79 40.04
N ALA A 194 6.73 -7.87 39.42
CA ALA A 194 6.69 -9.19 40.05
C ALA A 194 8.11 -9.70 40.39
N ALA A 195 9.08 -9.50 39.48
CA ALA A 195 10.47 -9.87 39.72
C ALA A 195 11.09 -9.05 40.86
N VAL A 196 10.95 -7.72 40.84
CA VAL A 196 11.42 -6.84 41.92
C VAL A 196 10.81 -7.24 43.26
N ASN A 197 9.50 -7.47 43.31
CA ASN A 197 8.82 -7.86 44.55
C ASN A 197 9.32 -9.21 45.10
N ARG A 198 9.59 -10.16 44.21
CA ARG A 198 10.16 -11.47 44.58
C ARG A 198 11.56 -11.32 45.17
N VAL A 199 12.43 -10.58 44.49
CA VAL A 199 13.83 -10.39 44.91
C VAL A 199 13.92 -9.51 46.17
N ALA A 200 13.09 -8.48 46.30
CA ALA A 200 13.03 -7.67 47.51
C ALA A 200 12.60 -8.49 48.73
N ALA A 201 11.66 -9.44 48.56
CA ALA A 201 11.30 -10.38 49.62
C ALA A 201 12.46 -11.31 49.98
N GLN A 202 13.24 -11.76 48.98
CA GLN A 202 14.44 -12.56 49.20
C GLN A 202 15.50 -11.77 49.98
N LEU A 203 15.77 -10.52 49.66
CA LEU A 203 16.75 -9.66 50.34
C LEU A 203 16.34 -9.23 51.77
N SER A 204 15.19 -9.70 52.27
CA SER A 204 14.61 -9.32 53.57
C SER A 204 14.03 -10.50 54.35
N ASP A 205 14.33 -11.75 53.96
CA ASP A 205 13.75 -12.95 54.57
C ASP A 205 14.51 -13.48 55.80
N GLY A 206 15.63 -12.84 56.15
CA GLY A 206 16.49 -13.19 57.28
C GLY A 206 17.44 -14.35 57.00
N ARG A 207 17.70 -14.70 55.73
CA ARG A 207 18.61 -15.78 55.34
C ARG A 207 19.91 -15.20 54.77
N GLU A 208 20.92 -15.04 55.63
CA GLU A 208 22.25 -14.51 55.28
C GLU A 208 22.87 -15.07 53.97
N ALA A 209 22.55 -16.31 53.57
CA ALA A 209 23.03 -16.93 52.34
C ALA A 209 22.61 -16.22 51.03
N ASN A 210 21.54 -15.41 51.03
CA ASN A 210 21.14 -14.63 49.86
C ASN A 210 21.68 -13.18 49.90
N GLY A 211 22.35 -12.75 50.96
CA GLY A 211 22.67 -11.35 51.19
C GLY A 211 21.42 -10.58 51.63
N GLU A 212 21.37 -10.19 52.91
CA GLU A 212 20.29 -9.34 53.42
C GLU A 212 20.64 -7.88 53.13
N ALA A 213 19.64 -7.08 52.75
CA ALA A 213 19.80 -5.65 52.51
C ALA A 213 19.06 -4.82 53.57
N ASP A 214 19.71 -3.76 54.04
CA ASP A 214 19.06 -2.72 54.86
C ASP A 214 18.23 -1.78 53.98
N ILE A 215 18.76 -1.43 52.80
CA ILE A 215 18.15 -0.56 51.81
C ILE A 215 17.99 -1.31 50.49
N ILE A 216 16.80 -1.26 49.89
CA ILE A 216 16.54 -1.88 48.59
C ILE A 216 16.26 -0.82 47.53
N VAL A 217 17.11 -0.82 46.48
CA VAL A 217 16.99 0.01 45.29
C VAL A 217 16.45 -0.85 44.15
N ALA A 218 15.43 -0.36 43.44
CA ALA A 218 14.92 -1.01 42.24
C ALA A 218 15.22 -0.16 41.00
N GLU A 219 15.99 -0.73 40.09
CA GLU A 219 16.34 -0.21 38.78
C GLU A 219 15.37 -0.82 37.75
N PHE A 220 14.36 -0.06 37.34
CA PHE A 220 13.44 -0.46 36.28
C PHE A 220 13.86 0.21 34.98
N HIS A 221 14.42 -0.50 34.01
CA HIS A 221 14.57 0.02 32.65
C HIS A 221 13.22 -0.02 31.93
N GLU A 222 12.31 0.80 32.46
CA GLU A 222 10.91 1.03 32.11
C GLU A 222 10.52 2.36 32.74
N GLY A 223 9.50 3.06 32.23
CA GLY A 223 9.22 4.41 32.71
C GLY A 223 7.86 4.99 32.34
N ALA A 224 7.63 6.23 32.77
CA ALA A 224 6.43 6.97 32.42
C ALA A 224 6.27 7.08 30.89
N GLY A 225 5.05 6.86 30.39
CA GLY A 225 4.80 6.60 28.98
C GLY A 225 5.11 7.77 28.03
N ALA A 226 5.65 7.47 26.86
CA ALA A 226 5.88 8.46 25.79
C ALA A 226 4.54 8.92 25.19
N GLY A 227 4.05 10.10 25.58
CA GLY A 227 2.78 10.63 25.06
C GLY A 227 2.04 11.59 26.00
N THR A 228 2.24 11.48 27.30
CA THR A 228 1.85 12.51 28.26
C THR A 228 2.76 13.73 28.06
N PRO A 229 2.25 14.99 28.08
CA PRO A 229 3.06 16.17 27.85
C PRO A 229 4.33 16.19 28.71
N GLU A 230 5.43 16.65 28.13
CA GLU A 230 6.64 16.94 28.88
C GLU A 230 6.30 17.88 30.06
N GLY A 231 6.75 17.55 31.27
CA GLY A 231 6.34 18.25 32.50
C GLY A 231 5.06 17.72 33.16
N ALA A 232 4.56 16.55 32.80
CA ALA A 232 3.48 15.87 33.52
C ALA A 232 3.81 15.65 35.00
N THR A 233 2.79 15.58 35.84
CA THR A 233 2.93 15.21 37.27
C THR A 233 2.84 13.69 37.44
N LEU A 234 3.42 13.16 38.52
CA LEU A 234 3.29 11.75 38.92
C LEU A 234 1.83 11.27 38.86
N ALA A 235 0.88 12.06 39.37
CA ALA A 235 -0.53 11.67 39.39
C ALA A 235 -1.14 11.53 37.99
N GLN A 236 -0.70 12.35 37.03
CA GLN A 236 -1.15 12.25 35.64
C GLN A 236 -0.59 11.01 34.96
N GLU A 237 0.69 10.69 35.16
CA GLU A 237 1.30 9.48 34.60
C GLU A 237 0.72 8.20 35.20
N VAL A 238 0.45 8.19 36.50
CA VAL A 238 -0.25 7.05 37.14
C VAL A 238 -1.68 6.92 36.61
N ALA A 239 -2.39 8.03 36.40
CA ALA A 239 -3.75 8.02 35.87
C ALA A 239 -3.82 7.54 34.40
N ALA A 240 -2.72 7.70 33.64
CA ALA A 240 -2.61 7.17 32.28
C ALA A 240 -2.56 5.63 32.26
N GLY A 241 -2.21 4.99 33.37
CA GLY A 241 -2.14 3.53 33.51
C GLY A 241 -0.85 2.93 32.95
N GLY A 242 -0.89 1.64 32.60
CA GLY A 242 0.26 0.92 32.01
C GLY A 242 1.35 0.54 33.01
N ALA A 243 2.52 0.18 32.48
CA ALA A 243 3.65 -0.34 33.26
C ALA A 243 4.11 0.64 34.37
N PHE A 244 4.18 1.94 34.07
CA PHE A 244 4.58 2.94 35.07
C PHE A 244 3.60 3.03 36.26
N ALA A 245 2.29 2.98 36.00
CA ALA A 245 1.29 2.96 37.07
C ALA A 245 1.47 1.73 37.97
N ASP A 246 1.81 0.59 37.39
CA ASP A 246 2.11 -0.64 38.12
C ASP A 246 3.40 -0.54 38.92
N ILE A 247 4.48 0.02 38.36
CA ILE A 247 5.72 0.32 39.10
C ILE A 247 5.43 1.16 40.35
N VAL A 248 4.61 2.21 40.21
CA VAL A 248 4.29 3.09 41.35
C VAL A 248 3.38 2.40 42.37
N THR A 249 2.33 1.71 41.92
CA THR A 249 1.24 1.26 42.80
C THR A 249 1.37 -0.19 43.28
N LYS A 250 2.20 -1.01 42.64
CA LYS A 250 2.34 -2.45 42.94
C LYS A 250 3.75 -2.85 43.39
N THR A 251 4.77 -2.01 43.24
CA THR A 251 6.10 -2.29 43.80
C THR A 251 6.07 -2.27 45.32
N SER A 252 6.59 -3.33 45.93
CA SER A 252 6.55 -3.65 47.36
C SER A 252 7.01 -2.49 48.25
N ALA A 253 6.44 -2.41 49.45
CA ALA A 253 6.87 -1.49 50.51
C ALA A 253 8.24 -1.84 51.12
N LEU A 254 8.88 -2.93 50.67
CA LEU A 254 10.26 -3.27 50.99
C LEU A 254 11.27 -2.46 50.15
N VAL A 255 10.86 -1.92 49.00
CA VAL A 255 11.73 -1.12 48.12
C VAL A 255 11.71 0.34 48.56
N ASP A 256 12.89 0.88 48.85
CA ASP A 256 13.10 2.22 49.39
C ASP A 256 13.34 3.28 48.31
N VAL A 257 13.92 2.91 47.16
CA VAL A 257 14.24 3.84 46.06
C VAL A 257 13.90 3.19 44.71
N ILE A 258 13.30 3.96 43.81
CA ILE A 258 13.00 3.51 42.44
C ILE A 258 13.73 4.42 41.45
N PHE A 259 14.58 3.84 40.63
CA PHE A 259 15.09 4.46 39.42
C PHE A 259 14.37 3.87 38.20
N THR A 260 14.09 4.74 37.23
CA THR A 260 13.37 4.40 35.99
C THR A 260 14.20 4.83 34.77
N GLY A 261 13.87 4.32 33.58
CA GLY A 261 14.65 4.54 32.35
C GLY A 261 13.79 4.37 31.10
N HIS A 262 14.40 4.04 29.96
CA HIS A 262 13.80 3.63 28.69
C HIS A 262 13.07 4.75 27.92
N THR A 263 12.26 5.55 28.61
CA THR A 263 11.35 6.53 27.97
C THR A 263 11.97 7.92 27.77
N HIS A 264 13.23 8.11 28.19
CA HIS A 264 14.04 9.34 28.08
C HIS A 264 13.43 10.56 28.77
N LYS A 265 12.52 10.36 29.71
CA LYS A 265 11.85 11.42 30.44
C LYS A 265 12.69 11.95 31.58
N GLU A 266 12.59 13.24 31.85
CA GLU A 266 13.22 13.88 33.00
C GLU A 266 12.17 14.10 34.10
N TYR A 267 12.30 13.41 35.23
CA TYR A 267 11.50 13.64 36.43
C TYR A 267 12.18 13.17 37.71
N ALA A 268 11.83 13.81 38.82
CA ALA A 268 12.21 13.42 40.17
C ALA A 268 11.02 13.68 41.10
N TRP A 269 10.40 12.61 41.62
CA TRP A 269 9.17 12.68 42.39
C TRP A 269 9.22 11.85 43.67
N GLU A 270 8.22 12.08 44.51
CA GLU A 270 7.93 11.29 45.71
C GLU A 270 6.71 10.39 45.47
N ALA A 271 6.95 9.11 45.22
CA ALA A 271 5.90 8.11 45.03
C ALA A 271 5.28 7.67 46.36
N PRO A 272 3.96 7.39 46.41
CA PRO A 272 3.36 6.72 47.57
C PRO A 272 3.91 5.30 47.73
N VAL A 273 4.03 4.83 48.97
CA VAL A 273 4.41 3.44 49.27
C VAL A 273 3.15 2.58 49.43
N PRO A 274 2.96 1.53 48.61
CA PRO A 274 1.77 0.67 48.70
C PRO A 274 1.60 0.06 50.10
N GLY A 275 0.42 0.22 50.69
CA GLY A 275 0.12 -0.27 52.04
C GLY A 275 0.61 0.63 53.19
N ALA A 276 1.27 1.76 52.89
CA ALA A 276 1.71 2.75 53.88
C ALA A 276 1.28 4.17 53.45
N PRO A 277 0.04 4.59 53.79
CA PRO A 277 -0.61 5.79 53.21
C PRO A 277 0.16 7.10 53.38
N ASP A 278 0.88 7.25 54.49
CA ASP A 278 1.62 8.46 54.83
C ASP A 278 3.11 8.38 54.42
N ALA A 279 3.57 7.22 53.92
CA ALA A 279 4.96 7.02 53.54
C ALA A 279 5.17 7.32 52.05
N LYS A 280 6.33 7.92 51.76
CA LYS A 280 6.80 8.25 50.42
C LYS A 280 8.15 7.60 50.16
N ARG A 281 8.48 7.45 48.88
CA ARG A 281 9.81 7.05 48.41
C ARG A 281 10.22 7.81 47.15
N PRO A 282 11.52 7.99 46.89
CA PRO A 282 12.00 8.52 45.62
C PRO A 282 11.57 7.67 44.42
N ILE A 283 11.16 8.33 43.35
CA ILE A 283 11.08 7.78 41.99
C ILE A 283 11.62 8.80 40.98
N LEU A 284 12.57 8.42 40.13
CA LEU A 284 13.18 9.35 39.17
C LEU A 284 13.67 8.70 37.87
N GLN A 285 13.78 9.55 36.85
CA GLN A 285 14.43 9.30 35.57
C GLN A 285 15.19 10.56 35.16
N THR A 286 16.39 10.40 34.59
CA THR A 286 17.36 11.49 34.43
C THR A 286 17.28 12.19 33.07
N GLY A 287 16.27 11.89 32.25
CA GLY A 287 16.30 12.18 30.83
C GLY A 287 17.10 11.10 30.10
N SER A 288 18.10 11.49 29.32
CA SER A 288 19.01 10.58 28.61
C SER A 288 20.37 11.24 28.38
N TYR A 289 21.31 10.48 27.81
CA TYR A 289 22.57 10.99 27.24
C TYR A 289 23.52 11.69 28.25
N GLY A 290 23.32 11.45 29.55
CA GLY A 290 24.05 12.14 30.61
C GLY A 290 23.76 13.65 30.66
N ASP A 291 22.57 14.10 30.24
CA ASP A 291 22.16 15.50 30.42
C ASP A 291 21.94 15.85 31.90
N ASN A 292 21.51 14.88 32.70
CA ASN A 292 21.44 14.97 34.15
C ASN A 292 22.03 13.73 34.84
N ILE A 293 22.41 13.88 36.10
CA ILE A 293 22.73 12.80 37.04
C ILE A 293 21.61 12.76 38.08
N GLY A 294 20.95 11.61 38.23
CA GLY A 294 19.97 11.39 39.28
C GLY A 294 20.68 11.29 40.62
N GLN A 295 20.19 11.99 41.63
CA GLN A 295 20.74 11.96 42.99
C GLN A 295 19.64 11.70 44.00
N VAL A 296 19.83 10.65 44.81
CA VAL A 296 19.01 10.36 45.99
C VAL A 296 19.90 10.33 47.21
N GLN A 297 19.64 11.20 48.19
CA GLN A 297 20.35 11.16 49.47
C GLN A 297 19.40 10.64 50.55
N LEU A 298 19.80 9.58 51.25
CA LEU A 298 19.04 8.95 52.31
C LEU A 298 19.70 9.22 53.66
N GLN A 299 18.87 9.43 54.69
CA GLN A 299 19.28 9.39 56.09
C GLN A 299 18.78 8.08 56.70
N VAL A 300 19.71 7.16 56.98
CA VAL A 300 19.39 5.79 57.42
C VAL A 300 19.73 5.64 58.89
N ASP A 301 18.84 5.02 59.67
CA ASP A 301 19.13 4.61 61.04
C ASP A 301 19.95 3.32 61.01
N PRO A 302 21.25 3.36 61.39
CA PRO A 302 22.16 2.22 61.24
C PRO A 302 21.82 1.06 62.19
N ALA A 303 20.99 1.27 63.22
CA ALA A 303 20.59 0.19 64.11
C ALA A 303 19.41 -0.62 63.57
N THR A 304 18.57 0.01 62.73
CA THR A 304 17.35 -0.62 62.20
C THR A 304 17.38 -0.85 60.69
N GLY A 305 18.26 -0.16 59.96
CA GLY A 305 18.31 -0.13 58.50
C GLY A 305 17.19 0.71 57.89
N LEU A 306 16.44 1.49 58.68
CA LEU A 306 15.27 2.23 58.19
C LEU A 306 15.65 3.61 57.67
N VAL A 307 15.16 3.96 56.48
CA VAL A 307 15.18 5.34 55.95
C VAL A 307 14.31 6.24 56.82
N LYS A 308 14.89 7.31 57.38
CA LYS A 308 14.20 8.32 58.18
C LYS A 308 13.81 9.55 57.37
N ASP A 309 14.65 9.92 56.40
CA ASP A 309 14.44 11.08 55.53
C ASP A 309 15.19 10.88 54.21
N PHE A 310 14.78 11.59 53.17
CA PHE A 310 15.46 11.56 51.88
C PHE A 310 15.32 12.87 51.09
N THR A 311 16.24 13.09 50.14
CA THR A 311 16.08 14.08 49.07
C THR A 311 16.24 13.39 47.72
N VAL A 312 15.53 13.87 46.70
CA VAL A 312 15.56 13.34 45.34
C VAL A 312 15.65 14.49 44.34
N GLY A 313 16.48 14.36 43.32
CA GLY A 313 16.59 15.37 42.27
C GLY A 313 17.44 14.93 41.08
N ASN A 314 17.26 15.63 39.97
CA ASN A 314 18.15 15.55 38.80
C ASN A 314 19.11 16.73 38.83
N VAL A 315 20.41 16.43 38.84
CA VAL A 315 21.49 17.43 38.80
C VAL A 315 21.98 17.56 37.36
N LYS A 316 21.86 18.77 36.80
CA LYS A 316 22.33 19.02 35.43
C LYS A 316 23.82 18.73 35.27
N ARG A 317 24.19 18.22 34.09
CA ARG A 317 25.59 18.09 33.66
C ARG A 317 26.32 19.42 33.84
N SER A 318 27.55 19.32 34.33
CA SER A 318 28.41 20.46 34.62
C SER A 318 28.72 21.26 33.36
N THR A 319 28.76 22.58 33.49
CA THR A 319 29.27 23.48 32.44
C THR A 319 30.72 23.91 32.71
N THR A 320 31.34 23.41 33.78
CA THR A 320 32.75 23.63 34.09
C THR A 320 33.62 23.18 32.92
N ALA A 321 34.71 23.89 32.67
CA ALA A 321 35.65 23.55 31.62
C ALA A 321 36.23 22.14 31.87
N PRO A 322 36.31 21.27 30.83
CA PRO A 322 36.86 19.92 30.97
C PRO A 322 38.24 19.88 31.64
N ALA A 323 39.12 20.84 31.31
CA ALA A 323 40.47 20.91 31.90
C ALA A 323 40.46 21.10 33.43
N ASP A 324 39.50 21.87 33.96
CA ASP A 324 39.39 22.10 35.41
C ASP A 324 38.86 20.84 36.10
N LEU A 325 37.91 20.14 35.49
CA LEU A 325 37.38 18.88 36.01
C LEU A 325 38.44 17.77 36.00
N VAL A 326 39.22 17.68 34.92
CA VAL A 326 40.36 16.76 34.77
C VAL A 326 41.43 17.05 35.84
N ALA A 327 41.69 18.32 36.13
CA ALA A 327 42.65 18.70 37.17
C ALA A 327 42.14 18.42 38.59
N ALA A 328 40.83 18.53 38.81
CA ALA A 328 40.21 18.34 40.11
C ALA A 328 40.02 16.86 40.50
N TYR A 329 39.68 16.00 39.54
CA TYR A 329 39.23 14.64 39.82
C TYR A 329 40.03 13.59 39.02
N PRO A 330 40.78 12.69 39.67
CA PRO A 330 41.60 11.68 38.98
C PRO A 330 40.82 10.77 38.01
N ARG A 331 39.61 10.32 38.38
CA ARG A 331 38.76 9.50 37.50
C ARG A 331 38.33 10.26 36.25
N VAL A 332 38.10 11.57 36.36
CA VAL A 332 37.79 12.42 35.20
C VAL A 332 39.00 12.52 34.27
N ALA A 333 40.22 12.53 34.79
CA ALA A 333 41.43 12.51 33.97
C ALA A 333 41.58 11.19 33.17
N GLU A 334 41.21 10.07 33.79
CA GLU A 334 41.15 8.77 33.12
C GLU A 334 40.06 8.72 32.05
N VAL A 335 38.84 9.15 32.38
CA VAL A 335 37.74 9.31 31.40
C VAL A 335 38.17 10.17 30.23
N ASN A 336 38.83 11.31 30.48
CA ASN A 336 39.33 12.17 29.41
C ASN A 336 40.35 11.45 28.51
N THR A 337 41.19 10.58 29.05
CA THR A 337 42.14 9.76 28.28
C THR A 337 41.40 8.78 27.38
N ILE A 338 40.40 8.07 27.91
CA ILE A 338 39.57 7.11 27.16
C ILE A 338 38.81 7.83 26.04
N VAL A 339 38.11 8.92 26.36
CA VAL A 339 37.32 9.71 25.41
C VAL A 339 38.23 10.26 24.30
N THR A 340 39.39 10.81 24.64
CA THR A 340 40.34 11.33 23.63
C THR A 340 40.82 10.23 22.69
N ALA A 341 41.16 9.05 23.22
CA ALA A 341 41.58 7.92 22.40
C ALA A 341 40.45 7.41 21.50
N ALA A 342 39.24 7.32 22.05
CA ALA A 342 38.07 6.87 21.32
C ALA A 342 37.70 7.83 20.18
N LEU A 343 37.72 9.14 20.43
CA LEU A 343 37.49 10.15 19.39
C LEU A 343 38.57 10.10 18.31
N ALA A 344 39.84 9.96 18.66
CA ALA A 344 40.92 9.83 17.67
C ALA A 344 40.79 8.55 16.81
N ALA A 345 40.37 7.44 17.40
CA ALA A 345 40.09 6.20 16.67
C ALA A 345 38.88 6.36 15.74
N ALA A 346 37.82 6.98 16.26
CA ALA A 346 36.62 7.31 15.50
C ALA A 346 36.94 8.21 14.31
N ASP A 347 37.77 9.24 14.47
CA ASP A 347 38.13 10.14 13.37
C ASP A 347 38.82 9.38 12.23
N LYS A 348 39.69 8.43 12.58
CA LYS A 348 40.38 7.59 11.60
C LYS A 348 39.44 6.65 10.85
N ILE A 349 38.45 6.06 11.52
CA ILE A 349 37.46 5.16 10.91
C ILE A 349 36.43 5.98 10.11
N GLY A 350 35.97 7.07 10.72
CA GLY A 350 34.91 7.95 10.26
C GLY A 350 35.25 8.68 8.97
N SER A 351 36.49 9.14 8.82
CA SER A 351 36.98 9.85 7.63
C SER A 351 37.15 9.00 6.37
N GLN A 352 36.90 7.68 6.46
CA GLN A 352 36.97 6.81 5.29
C GLN A 352 35.87 7.17 4.29
N PRO A 353 36.18 7.35 2.99
CA PRO A 353 35.18 7.59 1.97
C PRO A 353 34.36 6.31 1.74
N LYS A 354 33.04 6.43 1.79
CA LYS A 354 32.06 5.34 1.65
C LYS A 354 31.05 5.54 0.53
N GLY A 355 31.04 6.69 -0.12
CA GLY A 355 30.22 6.93 -1.30
C GLY A 355 30.48 8.30 -1.88
N THR A 356 29.84 8.59 -3.01
CA THR A 356 29.85 9.94 -3.58
C THR A 356 28.46 10.37 -4.01
N ILE A 357 28.14 11.65 -3.78
CA ILE A 357 26.88 12.29 -4.16
C ILE A 357 27.15 13.48 -5.09
N THR A 358 26.17 13.84 -5.93
CA THR A 358 26.28 14.97 -6.88
C THR A 358 25.51 16.21 -6.46
N GLY A 359 24.83 16.17 -5.31
CA GLY A 359 24.03 17.24 -4.74
C GLY A 359 23.45 16.80 -3.39
N ASP A 360 22.85 17.75 -2.65
CA ASP A 360 22.31 17.47 -1.31
C ASP A 360 21.19 16.42 -1.35
N ILE A 361 21.26 15.43 -0.46
CA ILE A 361 20.24 14.40 -0.26
C ILE A 361 19.78 14.48 1.19
N THR A 362 18.63 15.09 1.40
CA THR A 362 18.19 15.50 2.74
C THR A 362 16.86 14.88 3.11
N ARG A 363 16.60 14.82 4.42
CA ARG A 363 15.24 14.69 4.94
C ARG A 363 14.37 15.86 4.48
N ALA A 364 13.06 15.68 4.63
CA ALA A 364 12.08 16.71 4.36
C ALA A 364 12.19 17.82 5.41
N ARG A 365 11.88 19.05 5.00
CA ARG A 365 12.05 20.24 5.84
C ARG A 365 10.79 21.09 5.83
N THR A 366 10.59 21.87 6.89
CA THR A 366 9.62 22.97 6.96
C THR A 366 10.33 24.23 7.44
N GLU A 367 9.71 25.40 7.28
CA GLU A 367 10.32 26.64 7.75
C GLU A 367 10.76 26.55 9.22
N GLY A 368 12.05 26.74 9.47
CA GLY A 368 12.64 26.70 10.81
C GLY A 368 12.97 25.31 11.37
N THR A 369 12.70 24.21 10.65
CA THR A 369 13.06 22.85 11.08
C THR A 369 13.74 22.03 9.98
N SER A 370 14.67 21.17 10.37
CA SER A 370 15.38 20.25 9.47
C SER A 370 14.77 18.84 9.39
N ASP A 371 13.65 18.60 10.09
CA ASP A 371 12.99 17.29 10.19
C ASP A 371 11.46 17.47 10.12
N ASP A 372 10.89 17.39 8.93
CA ASP A 372 9.45 17.27 8.70
C ASP A 372 9.07 15.83 8.36
N ARG A 373 8.60 15.09 9.36
CA ARG A 373 8.21 13.69 9.22
C ARG A 373 6.87 13.47 8.49
N ALA A 374 6.14 14.54 8.17
CA ALA A 374 4.88 14.46 7.45
C ALA A 374 5.04 14.61 5.93
N SER A 375 6.27 14.85 5.44
CA SER A 375 6.56 15.11 4.03
C SER A 375 7.56 14.11 3.45
N GLU A 376 7.46 13.88 2.14
CA GLU A 376 8.34 12.97 1.41
C GLU A 376 9.72 13.61 1.26
N SER A 377 10.79 12.80 1.22
CA SER A 377 12.17 13.30 1.15
C SER A 377 13.04 12.51 0.18
N THR A 378 14.05 13.18 -0.39
CA THR A 378 15.05 12.54 -1.26
C THR A 378 15.84 11.47 -0.51
N LEU A 379 16.18 11.71 0.77
CA LEU A 379 16.88 10.74 1.60
C LEU A 379 16.04 9.50 1.91
N GLY A 380 14.76 9.67 2.24
CA GLY A 380 13.85 8.54 2.46
C GLY A 380 13.71 7.66 1.22
N GLY A 381 13.65 8.28 0.03
CA GLY A 381 13.67 7.56 -1.24
C GLY A 381 14.98 6.80 -1.48
N LEU A 382 16.13 7.41 -1.18
CA LEU A 382 17.44 6.78 -1.35
C LEU A 382 17.64 5.59 -0.40
N VAL A 383 17.29 5.74 0.89
CA VAL A 383 17.38 4.64 1.86
C VAL A 383 16.41 3.51 1.50
N ALA A 384 15.23 3.83 0.99
CA ALA A 384 14.31 2.82 0.49
C ALA A 384 14.87 2.09 -0.75
N ASN A 385 15.54 2.79 -1.68
CA ASN A 385 16.27 2.12 -2.77
C ASN A 385 17.35 1.18 -2.22
N SER A 386 18.13 1.62 -1.24
CA SER A 386 19.14 0.77 -0.57
C SER A 386 18.52 -0.48 0.03
N LEU A 387 17.38 -0.37 0.71
CA LEU A 387 16.66 -1.49 1.28
C LEU A 387 16.16 -2.47 0.21
N ARG A 388 15.60 -1.98 -0.88
CA ARG A 388 15.17 -2.83 -2.01
C ARG A 388 16.36 -3.59 -2.60
N ASP A 389 17.47 -2.91 -2.82
CA ASP A 389 18.60 -3.47 -3.57
C ASP A 389 19.49 -4.38 -2.70
N SER A 390 19.55 -4.12 -1.39
CA SER A 390 20.36 -4.90 -0.45
C SER A 390 19.61 -6.07 0.18
N ALA A 391 18.29 -5.97 0.34
CA ALA A 391 17.50 -7.03 0.96
C ALA A 391 17.23 -8.18 -0.03
N PRO A 392 17.58 -9.45 0.29
CA PRO A 392 17.45 -10.55 -0.64
C PRO A 392 16.02 -10.73 -1.19
N GLY A 393 15.90 -10.55 -2.50
CA GLY A 393 14.65 -10.77 -3.25
C GLY A 393 13.57 -9.72 -2.99
N ALA A 394 13.88 -8.57 -2.39
CA ALA A 394 12.92 -7.50 -2.21
C ALA A 394 12.56 -6.83 -3.55
N ASP A 395 11.26 -6.65 -3.78
CA ASP A 395 10.69 -5.91 -4.90
C ASP A 395 10.55 -4.42 -4.56
N ILE A 396 10.32 -4.10 -3.28
CA ILE A 396 10.05 -2.76 -2.77
C ILE A 396 10.85 -2.52 -1.51
N GLY A 397 11.44 -1.34 -1.35
CA GLY A 397 12.02 -0.90 -0.08
C GLY A 397 11.13 0.12 0.64
N VAL A 398 11.07 0.04 1.97
CA VAL A 398 10.25 0.92 2.81
C VAL A 398 10.99 1.34 4.08
N VAL A 399 10.99 2.64 4.39
CA VAL A 399 11.57 3.22 5.61
C VAL A 399 10.65 4.27 6.23
N ASN A 400 10.61 4.36 7.55
CA ASN A 400 9.90 5.41 8.28
C ASN A 400 10.77 6.67 8.43
N PRO A 401 10.17 7.87 8.46
CA PRO A 401 10.93 9.12 8.49
C PRO A 401 11.70 9.29 9.81
N GLY A 402 11.22 8.69 10.91
CA GLY A 402 11.88 8.75 12.22
C GLY A 402 13.18 7.94 12.32
N GLY A 403 13.38 6.97 11.41
CA GLY A 403 14.61 6.20 11.28
C GLY A 403 15.77 7.00 10.66
N LEU A 404 15.48 8.11 9.97
CA LEU A 404 16.46 8.95 9.28
C LEU A 404 16.96 10.06 10.22
N ARG A 405 18.26 10.05 10.57
CA ARG A 405 18.78 10.89 11.65
C ARG A 405 19.71 12.02 11.23
N ALA A 406 20.31 11.93 10.05
CA ALA A 406 21.15 12.97 9.46
C ALA A 406 20.85 13.15 7.97
N ASP A 407 21.27 14.29 7.42
CA ASP A 407 21.24 14.56 5.98
C ASP A 407 22.61 14.24 5.36
N LEU A 408 22.66 14.01 4.05
CA LEU A 408 23.92 13.95 3.29
C LEU A 408 24.06 15.25 2.48
N LEU A 409 25.03 16.08 2.82
CA LEU A 409 25.26 17.37 2.18
C LEU A 409 26.43 17.28 1.19
N PHE A 410 26.29 17.93 0.03
CA PHE A 410 27.32 17.92 -1.00
C PHE A 410 28.50 18.80 -0.62
N ALA A 411 28.25 20.01 -0.12
CA ALA A 411 29.32 20.89 0.29
C ALA A 411 29.92 20.39 1.61
N LYS A 412 31.25 20.23 1.64
CA LYS A 412 31.93 19.80 2.86
C LYS A 412 31.74 20.84 3.98
N ASP A 413 31.38 20.38 5.17
CA ASP A 413 31.41 21.18 6.38
C ASP A 413 32.88 21.41 6.78
N SER A 414 33.35 22.64 6.60
CA SER A 414 34.71 23.01 6.95
C SER A 414 34.99 22.98 8.46
N SER A 415 33.95 22.84 9.29
CA SER A 415 34.06 22.60 10.73
C SER A 415 34.13 21.11 11.09
N ASN A 416 33.75 20.21 10.19
CA ASN A 416 33.87 18.77 10.36
C ASN A 416 35.22 18.28 9.78
N PRO A 417 36.21 17.91 10.62
CA PRO A 417 37.51 17.47 10.14
C PRO A 417 37.48 16.12 9.41
N LEU A 418 36.37 15.39 9.47
CA LEU A 418 36.20 14.11 8.77
C LEU A 418 35.90 14.32 7.27
N GLU A 419 35.35 15.49 6.90
CA GLU A 419 34.93 15.80 5.54
C GLU A 419 36.08 16.45 4.74
N ASN A 420 36.68 15.64 3.87
CA ASN A 420 37.91 16.02 3.17
C ASN A 420 37.67 16.67 1.79
N ALA A 421 36.50 16.48 1.17
CA ALA A 421 36.16 17.02 -0.15
C ALA A 421 34.63 17.08 -0.37
N ASP A 422 34.17 18.00 -1.21
CA ASP A 422 32.77 18.09 -1.60
C ASP A 422 32.30 16.80 -2.29
N GLY A 423 31.08 16.38 -2.00
CA GLY A 423 30.42 15.23 -2.61
C GLY A 423 30.93 13.88 -2.15
N ILE A 424 31.90 13.82 -1.22
CA ILE A 424 32.33 12.56 -0.60
C ILE A 424 31.47 12.29 0.63
N VAL A 425 30.80 11.14 0.66
CA VAL A 425 30.12 10.65 1.86
C VAL A 425 31.11 9.81 2.65
N THR A 426 31.39 10.22 3.88
CA THR A 426 32.28 9.51 4.79
C THR A 426 31.54 8.42 5.57
N TYR A 427 32.26 7.51 6.22
CA TYR A 427 31.65 6.52 7.11
C TYR A 427 30.83 7.23 8.20
N ALA A 428 31.41 8.23 8.87
CA ALA A 428 30.73 8.93 9.96
C ALA A 428 29.38 9.52 9.51
N GLU A 429 29.33 10.16 8.33
CA GLU A 429 28.09 10.69 7.75
C GLU A 429 27.09 9.57 7.40
N ALA A 430 27.55 8.50 6.76
CA ALA A 430 26.69 7.36 6.43
C ALA A 430 26.07 6.72 7.68
N ASN A 431 26.85 6.54 8.75
CA ASN A 431 26.36 6.04 10.04
C ASN A 431 25.38 7.02 10.70
N ALA A 432 25.63 8.33 10.59
CA ALA A 432 24.74 9.33 11.18
C ALA A 432 23.33 9.32 10.56
N VAL A 433 23.17 8.84 9.31
CA VAL A 433 21.85 8.65 8.69
C VAL A 433 21.04 7.55 9.40
N LEU A 434 21.67 6.39 9.64
CA LEU A 434 21.04 5.18 10.24
C LEU A 434 21.86 4.70 11.46
N PRO A 435 21.76 5.36 12.63
CA PRO A 435 22.62 5.07 13.78
C PRO A 435 22.12 3.94 14.69
N PHE A 436 20.95 3.35 14.41
CA PHE A 436 20.25 2.47 15.35
C PHE A 436 20.63 0.99 15.25
N LEU A 437 21.46 0.59 14.28
CA LEU A 437 21.90 -0.81 14.11
C LEU A 437 20.74 -1.80 14.03
N ASN A 438 19.64 -1.43 13.37
CA ASN A 438 18.56 -2.36 13.10
C ASN A 438 19.04 -3.47 12.16
N ASN A 439 18.31 -4.58 12.12
CA ASN A 439 18.51 -5.57 11.06
C ASN A 439 17.66 -5.22 9.84
N VAL A 440 18.17 -5.55 8.64
CA VAL A 440 17.38 -5.56 7.41
C VAL A 440 16.49 -6.80 7.41
N TRP A 441 15.20 -6.57 7.23
CA TRP A 441 14.16 -7.58 7.20
C TRP A 441 13.46 -7.60 5.86
N THR A 442 12.86 -8.74 5.56
CA THR A 442 11.96 -8.88 4.42
C THR A 442 10.65 -9.52 4.83
N THR A 443 9.54 -9.11 4.22
CA THR A 443 8.22 -9.76 4.38
C THR A 443 7.41 -9.56 3.11
N SER A 444 6.45 -10.43 2.82
CA SER A 444 5.68 -10.37 1.56
C SER A 444 4.28 -9.87 1.84
N LEU A 445 3.92 -8.72 1.27
CA LEU A 445 2.60 -8.12 1.38
C LEU A 445 1.81 -8.34 0.09
N SER A 446 0.53 -8.69 0.22
CA SER A 446 -0.41 -8.61 -0.90
C SER A 446 -0.68 -7.16 -1.30
N GLY A 447 -1.22 -6.90 -2.49
CA GLY A 447 -1.60 -5.55 -2.91
C GLY A 447 -2.63 -4.89 -1.98
N THR A 448 -3.52 -5.70 -1.38
CA THR A 448 -4.42 -5.23 -0.31
C THR A 448 -3.65 -4.76 0.92
N GLN A 449 -2.68 -5.55 1.38
CA GLN A 449 -1.85 -5.21 2.53
C GLN A 449 -0.91 -4.04 2.25
N LEU A 450 -0.37 -3.92 1.03
CA LEU A 450 0.40 -2.76 0.61
C LEU A 450 -0.46 -1.49 0.63
N LYS A 451 -1.73 -1.56 0.19
CA LYS A 451 -2.67 -0.45 0.37
C LYS A 451 -2.88 -0.11 1.85
N THR A 452 -3.09 -1.12 2.70
CA THR A 452 -3.21 -0.90 4.16
C THR A 452 -1.97 -0.25 4.76
N LEU A 453 -0.76 -0.63 4.31
CA LEU A 453 0.50 -0.02 4.75
C LEU A 453 0.50 1.49 4.46
N LEU A 454 0.13 1.87 3.24
CA LEU A 454 0.07 3.27 2.83
C LEU A 454 -1.05 4.05 3.53
N GLU A 455 -2.18 3.42 3.87
CA GLU A 455 -3.24 4.00 4.71
C GLU A 455 -2.79 4.22 6.16
N GLN A 456 -1.92 3.35 6.69
CA GLN A 456 -1.40 3.49 8.06
C GLN A 456 -0.48 4.70 8.24
N GLN A 457 -0.08 5.39 7.17
CA GLN A 457 0.57 6.71 7.28
C GLN A 457 -0.32 7.72 8.01
N TRP A 458 -1.66 7.62 7.89
CA TRP A 458 -2.58 8.30 8.80
C TRP A 458 -2.69 7.51 10.10
N GLN A 459 -1.93 7.94 11.09
CA GLN A 459 -1.64 7.20 12.29
C GLN A 459 -2.86 7.07 13.22
N THR A 460 -3.00 5.89 13.83
CA THR A 460 -3.99 5.61 14.87
C THR A 460 -3.38 4.77 15.98
N ASN A 461 -3.74 5.07 17.21
CA ASN A 461 -3.51 4.20 18.36
C ASN A 461 -4.33 2.89 18.23
N PRO A 462 -4.02 1.84 19.01
CA PRO A 462 -4.78 0.59 19.00
C PRO A 462 -6.29 0.75 19.26
N ASP A 463 -6.69 1.78 20.01
CA ASP A 463 -8.09 2.10 20.31
C ASP A 463 -8.78 2.95 19.21
N GLY A 464 -8.06 3.27 18.13
CA GLY A 464 -8.53 4.09 17.02
C GLY A 464 -8.42 5.60 17.23
N SER A 465 -7.91 6.06 18.38
CA SER A 465 -7.64 7.49 18.61
C SER A 465 -6.44 7.97 17.79
N ILE A 466 -6.40 9.28 17.50
CA ILE A 466 -5.30 9.90 16.73
C ILE A 466 -4.16 10.26 17.69
N PRO A 467 -2.92 9.76 17.48
CA PRO A 467 -1.77 10.10 18.31
C PRO A 467 -1.28 11.54 18.07
N SER A 468 -0.35 12.00 18.90
CA SER A 468 0.27 13.34 18.80
C SER A 468 0.95 13.61 17.46
N ARG A 469 1.42 12.55 16.79
CA ARG A 469 1.90 12.56 15.40
C ARG A 469 0.85 11.90 14.50
N PRO A 470 -0.11 12.65 13.96
CA PRO A 470 -1.25 12.10 13.24
C PRO A 470 -0.88 11.55 11.85
N TYR A 471 0.31 11.85 11.35
CA TYR A 471 0.78 11.40 10.04
C TYR A 471 2.29 11.14 10.05
N LEU A 472 2.73 10.08 9.36
CA LEU A 472 4.13 9.76 9.09
C LEU A 472 4.30 9.37 7.63
N GLN A 473 5.09 10.13 6.89
CA GLN A 473 5.33 9.87 5.47
C GLN A 473 6.41 8.80 5.29
N LEU A 474 6.02 7.62 4.77
CA LEU A 474 6.96 6.56 4.43
C LEU A 474 7.85 6.98 3.25
N GLY A 475 9.14 6.66 3.35
CA GLY A 475 10.05 6.60 2.22
C GLY A 475 9.84 5.27 1.49
N LEU A 476 9.67 5.34 0.17
CA LEU A 476 9.45 4.20 -0.71
C LEU A 476 10.55 4.14 -1.78
N SER A 477 10.85 2.97 -2.31
CA SER A 477 11.79 2.84 -3.43
C SER A 477 11.24 3.48 -4.71
N ASP A 478 12.11 3.90 -5.62
CA ASP A 478 11.79 4.67 -6.84
C ASP A 478 10.85 3.97 -7.85
N ASN A 479 10.63 2.66 -7.69
CA ASN A 479 9.70 1.89 -8.47
C ASN A 479 8.26 1.96 -7.97
N VAL A 480 8.01 2.50 -6.77
CA VAL A 480 6.66 2.61 -6.18
C VAL A 480 6.14 4.04 -6.28
N ARG A 481 4.91 4.19 -6.79
CA ARG A 481 4.17 5.46 -6.78
C ARG A 481 2.74 5.20 -6.35
N TYR A 482 2.13 6.16 -5.68
CA TYR A 482 0.73 6.07 -5.29
C TYR A 482 0.04 7.43 -5.30
N THR A 483 -1.26 7.40 -5.54
CA THR A 483 -2.13 8.56 -5.42
C THR A 483 -3.05 8.42 -4.24
N PHE A 484 -3.43 9.53 -3.63
CA PHE A 484 -4.39 9.53 -2.54
C PHE A 484 -5.34 10.73 -2.60
N ASP A 485 -6.48 10.60 -1.93
CA ASP A 485 -7.42 11.68 -1.67
C ASP A 485 -7.73 11.69 -0.17
N ALA A 486 -7.12 12.65 0.54
CA ALA A 486 -7.24 12.76 1.99
C ALA A 486 -8.67 13.10 2.46
N SER A 487 -9.56 13.56 1.56
CA SER A 487 -10.96 13.84 1.88
C SER A 487 -11.83 12.58 1.99
N ARG A 488 -11.33 11.44 1.49
CA ARG A 488 -12.03 10.15 1.57
C ARG A 488 -11.96 9.57 2.99
N PRO A 489 -12.92 8.69 3.35
CA PRO A 489 -12.88 7.98 4.63
C PRO A 489 -11.58 7.19 4.84
N ALA A 490 -11.17 7.01 6.09
CA ALA A 490 -10.01 6.18 6.44
C ALA A 490 -10.13 4.77 5.85
N GLY A 491 -9.02 4.24 5.32
CA GLY A 491 -8.98 2.95 4.61
C GLY A 491 -9.32 3.04 3.12
N ASP A 492 -9.78 4.21 2.64
CA ASP A 492 -10.14 4.46 1.25
C ASP A 492 -9.47 5.73 0.68
N ARG A 493 -8.46 6.28 1.35
CA ARG A 493 -7.70 7.46 0.88
C ARG A 493 -6.77 7.12 -0.26
N ILE A 494 -6.12 5.95 -0.25
CA ILE A 494 -5.23 5.50 -1.32
C ILE A 494 -6.06 5.09 -2.54
N THR A 495 -5.93 5.87 -3.62
CA THR A 495 -6.76 5.75 -4.83
C THR A 495 -6.10 4.91 -5.92
N SER A 496 -4.76 4.89 -6.01
CA SER A 496 -4.02 4.00 -6.90
C SER A 496 -2.61 3.75 -6.39
N ILE A 497 -2.03 2.60 -6.73
CA ILE A 497 -0.65 2.23 -6.44
C ILE A 497 -0.07 1.64 -7.72
N THR A 498 1.13 2.05 -8.11
CA THR A 498 1.90 1.43 -9.18
C THR A 498 3.25 0.96 -8.68
N VAL A 499 3.67 -0.21 -9.15
CA VAL A 499 5.00 -0.79 -8.93
C VAL A 499 5.58 -1.09 -10.31
N ASP A 500 6.78 -0.59 -10.60
CA ASP A 500 7.42 -0.67 -11.92
C ASP A 500 6.51 -0.14 -13.06
N GLY A 501 5.73 0.91 -12.76
CA GLY A 501 4.78 1.52 -13.68
C GLY A 501 3.51 0.69 -13.94
N THR A 502 3.37 -0.48 -13.32
CA THR A 502 2.18 -1.35 -13.44
C THR A 502 1.23 -1.12 -12.27
N LEU A 503 -0.07 -1.04 -12.55
CA LEU A 503 -1.10 -0.86 -11.52
C LEU A 503 -1.19 -2.09 -10.63
N VAL A 504 -1.15 -1.88 -9.31
CA VAL A 504 -1.29 -2.93 -8.30
C VAL A 504 -2.76 -3.36 -8.17
N THR A 505 -2.98 -4.66 -8.20
CA THR A 505 -4.25 -5.31 -7.88
C THR A 505 -4.22 -5.95 -6.49
N ALA A 506 -5.39 -6.30 -5.95
CA ALA A 506 -5.51 -6.85 -4.59
C ALA A 506 -4.71 -8.14 -4.37
N ASP A 507 -4.57 -8.97 -5.40
CA ASP A 507 -3.97 -10.30 -5.37
C ASP A 507 -2.45 -10.29 -5.70
N ASP A 508 -1.91 -9.15 -6.15
CA ASP A 508 -0.47 -9.03 -6.39
C ASP A 508 0.28 -9.24 -5.08
N SER A 509 1.53 -9.71 -5.15
CA SER A 509 2.37 -9.93 -3.98
C SER A 509 3.75 -9.33 -4.20
N PHE A 510 4.21 -8.57 -3.22
CA PHE A 510 5.51 -7.89 -3.25
C PHE A 510 6.31 -8.25 -2.01
N ARG A 511 7.56 -8.66 -2.22
CA ARG A 511 8.54 -8.79 -1.16
C ARG A 511 9.03 -7.39 -0.77
N ILE A 512 8.80 -7.01 0.47
CA ILE A 512 9.18 -5.70 1.00
C ILE A 512 10.48 -5.86 1.80
N GLY A 513 11.50 -5.08 1.46
CA GLY A 513 12.70 -4.85 2.27
C GLY A 513 12.47 -3.66 3.21
N THR A 514 12.70 -3.85 4.51
CA THR A 514 12.53 -2.79 5.52
C THR A 514 13.42 -3.08 6.72
N PHE A 515 13.41 -2.22 7.74
CA PHE A 515 14.13 -2.48 9.00
C PHE A 515 13.28 -3.30 9.96
N SER A 516 13.93 -4.05 10.86
CA SER A 516 13.29 -4.85 11.91
C SER A 516 12.20 -4.07 12.63
N PHE A 517 12.44 -2.81 13.00
CA PHE A 517 11.48 -1.92 13.65
C PHE A 517 10.13 -1.82 12.93
N LEU A 518 10.13 -1.62 11.61
CA LEU A 518 8.88 -1.57 10.84
C LEU A 518 8.31 -2.97 10.61
N ALA A 519 9.16 -3.96 10.33
CA ALA A 519 8.75 -5.33 10.10
C ALA A 519 7.97 -5.93 11.30
N THR A 520 8.22 -5.44 12.51
CA THR A 520 7.54 -5.85 13.75
C THR A 520 6.38 -4.93 14.16
N GLY A 521 6.02 -3.94 13.34
CA GLY A 521 4.84 -3.09 13.52
C GLY A 521 5.10 -1.75 14.22
N GLY A 522 6.37 -1.33 14.33
CA GLY A 522 6.77 -0.01 14.82
C GLY A 522 6.09 1.15 14.05
N ASP A 523 6.01 2.32 14.67
CA ASP A 523 5.31 3.51 14.14
C ASP A 523 3.86 3.21 13.67
N ASN A 524 3.17 2.31 14.37
CA ASN A 524 1.81 1.83 14.06
C ASN A 524 1.63 1.23 12.65
N PHE A 525 2.70 0.86 11.94
CA PHE A 525 2.63 0.16 10.66
C PHE A 525 2.37 -1.34 10.83
N ARG A 526 1.29 -1.65 11.56
CA ARG A 526 0.94 -3.00 12.05
C ARG A 526 0.73 -4.02 10.93
N VAL A 527 0.42 -3.59 9.70
CA VAL A 527 0.19 -4.54 8.60
C VAL A 527 1.43 -5.38 8.27
N PHE A 528 2.64 -4.92 8.62
CA PHE A 528 3.85 -5.72 8.46
C PHE A 528 3.80 -7.04 9.24
N THR A 529 3.12 -7.09 10.40
CA THR A 529 2.96 -8.32 11.19
C THR A 529 2.01 -9.33 10.56
N ASP A 530 1.17 -8.87 9.63
CA ASP A 530 0.25 -9.73 8.85
C ASP A 530 0.88 -10.23 7.54
N GLY A 531 2.10 -9.77 7.23
CA GLY A 531 2.85 -10.17 6.05
C GLY A 531 3.26 -11.64 6.06
N SER A 532 3.45 -12.21 4.88
CA SER A 532 3.82 -13.63 4.72
C SER A 532 5.32 -13.80 4.50
N ASN A 533 5.85 -14.93 4.99
CA ASN A 533 7.26 -15.28 4.90
C ASN A 533 8.21 -14.18 5.45
N PRO A 534 7.96 -13.61 6.66
CA PRO A 534 8.90 -12.67 7.25
C PRO A 534 10.27 -13.33 7.46
N THR A 535 11.34 -12.60 7.22
CA THR A 535 12.70 -13.10 7.29
C THR A 535 13.63 -11.99 7.75
N ASP A 536 14.27 -12.19 8.89
CA ASP A 536 15.50 -11.48 9.23
C ASP A 536 16.60 -11.94 8.26
N THR A 537 17.22 -11.00 7.56
CA THR A 537 18.27 -11.31 6.59
C THR A 537 19.62 -11.59 7.25
N GLY A 538 19.78 -11.20 8.52
CA GLY A 538 21.06 -11.20 9.23
C GLY A 538 21.99 -10.07 8.81
N LEU A 539 21.55 -9.16 7.93
CA LEU A 539 22.30 -7.97 7.54
C LEU A 539 22.00 -6.83 8.52
N VAL A 540 23.04 -6.21 9.05
CA VAL A 540 22.92 -4.98 9.84
C VAL A 540 22.66 -3.80 8.89
N ASP A 541 21.68 -2.96 9.24
CA ASP A 541 21.22 -1.82 8.43
C ASP A 541 22.36 -0.92 7.96
N ARG A 542 23.27 -0.57 8.88
CA ARG A 542 24.42 0.29 8.63
C ARG A 542 25.38 -0.33 7.62
N GLU A 543 25.66 -1.62 7.73
CA GLU A 543 26.58 -2.30 6.82
C GLU A 543 25.98 -2.41 5.41
N ALA A 544 24.69 -2.79 5.32
CA ALA A 544 23.96 -2.82 4.06
C ALA A 544 23.89 -1.44 3.40
N TRP A 545 23.58 -0.39 4.18
CA TRP A 545 23.53 0.99 3.73
C TRP A 545 24.88 1.50 3.23
N ILE A 546 25.95 1.26 3.99
CA ILE A 546 27.30 1.69 3.61
C ILE A 546 27.76 0.94 2.35
N SER A 547 27.53 -0.36 2.26
CA SER A 547 27.85 -1.14 1.05
C SER A 547 27.08 -0.59 -0.16
N TYR A 548 25.80 -0.27 0.00
CA TYR A 548 24.99 0.33 -1.06
C TYR A 548 25.57 1.66 -1.56
N LEU A 549 26.06 2.52 -0.65
CA LEU A 549 26.73 3.77 -1.03
C LEU A 549 28.05 3.52 -1.77
N GLU A 550 28.81 2.50 -1.39
CA GLU A 550 30.07 2.11 -2.05
C GLU A 550 29.81 1.57 -3.46
N ASP A 551 28.75 0.77 -3.62
CA ASP A 551 28.38 0.13 -4.88
C ASP A 551 27.70 1.07 -5.88
N ASN A 552 27.21 2.23 -5.42
CA ASN A 552 26.53 3.23 -6.23
C ASN A 552 27.27 4.57 -6.19
N PRO A 553 28.33 4.78 -7.00
CA PRO A 553 29.04 6.05 -7.04
C PRO A 553 28.23 7.15 -7.74
N ASN A 554 28.40 8.39 -7.30
CA ASN A 554 27.80 9.61 -7.85
C ASN A 554 26.27 9.62 -7.77
N ILE A 555 25.72 9.27 -6.61
CA ILE A 555 24.28 9.30 -6.38
C ILE A 555 23.77 10.74 -6.54
N THR A 556 22.78 10.90 -7.40
CA THR A 556 22.09 12.19 -7.62
C THR A 556 20.81 12.23 -6.79
N PRO A 557 20.46 13.38 -6.17
CA PRO A 557 19.15 13.51 -5.54
C PRO A 557 18.01 13.30 -6.54
N ASP A 558 17.06 12.44 -6.19
CA ASP A 558 15.83 12.21 -6.95
C ASP A 558 14.71 13.09 -6.42
N PHE A 559 14.34 14.11 -7.20
CA PHE A 559 13.28 15.06 -6.82
C PHE A 559 11.87 14.65 -7.25
N ALA A 560 11.71 13.50 -7.93
CA ALA A 560 10.39 13.02 -8.31
C ALA A 560 9.65 12.48 -7.09
N ARG A 561 8.42 12.94 -6.87
CA ARG A 561 7.56 12.43 -5.80
C ARG A 561 6.96 11.08 -6.13
N ARG A 562 6.80 10.28 -5.08
CA ARG A 562 6.14 8.97 -5.10
C ARG A 562 4.70 9.06 -4.60
N SER A 563 4.39 10.02 -3.72
CA SER A 563 3.04 10.25 -3.20
C SER A 563 2.43 11.54 -3.76
N VAL A 564 1.29 11.48 -4.43
CA VAL A 564 0.62 12.69 -4.96
C VAL A 564 -0.86 12.71 -4.58
N GLN A 565 -1.35 13.86 -4.11
CA GLN A 565 -2.76 14.04 -3.80
C GLN A 565 -3.55 14.33 -5.09
N VAL A 566 -4.60 13.56 -5.34
CA VAL A 566 -5.45 13.71 -6.52
C VAL A 566 -6.92 13.57 -6.13
N SER A 567 -7.73 14.56 -6.49
CA SER A 567 -9.19 14.52 -6.32
C SER A 567 -9.91 14.82 -7.64
N GLY A 568 -11.19 14.42 -7.74
CA GLY A 568 -11.98 14.61 -8.96
C GLY A 568 -11.71 13.63 -10.10
N ASN A 569 -10.75 12.70 -9.96
CA ASN A 569 -10.46 11.69 -10.98
C ASN A 569 -11.63 10.70 -11.17
N PRO A 570 -12.27 10.64 -12.37
CA PRO A 570 -13.33 9.67 -12.63
C PRO A 570 -12.75 8.31 -13.00
N ALA A 571 -13.39 7.22 -12.56
CA ALA A 571 -13.03 5.85 -12.97
C ALA A 571 -13.21 5.61 -14.49
N SER A 572 -14.14 6.34 -15.11
CA SER A 572 -14.38 6.29 -16.55
C SER A 572 -14.82 7.65 -17.09
N ALA A 573 -14.46 7.95 -18.33
CA ALA A 573 -14.91 9.13 -19.04
C ALA A 573 -15.41 8.77 -20.46
N GLN A 574 -16.17 9.68 -21.08
CA GLN A 574 -16.57 9.52 -22.48
C GLN A 574 -15.83 10.53 -23.34
N VAL A 575 -15.55 10.17 -24.59
CA VAL A 575 -15.05 11.13 -25.57
C VAL A 575 -15.93 12.39 -25.59
N GLY A 576 -15.28 13.55 -25.45
CA GLY A 576 -15.90 14.87 -25.46
C GLY A 576 -16.50 15.34 -24.13
N THR A 577 -16.43 14.55 -23.06
CA THR A 577 -16.77 15.04 -21.71
C THR A 577 -15.62 15.84 -21.14
N ALA A 578 -15.91 16.84 -20.30
CA ALA A 578 -14.90 17.57 -19.56
C ALA A 578 -14.35 16.71 -18.41
N LEU A 579 -13.03 16.77 -18.21
CA LEU A 579 -12.34 16.38 -16.99
C LEU A 579 -12.03 17.64 -16.20
N ASP A 580 -12.03 17.50 -14.88
CA ASP A 580 -11.67 18.52 -13.91
C ASP A 580 -11.05 17.78 -12.71
N ILE A 581 -9.72 17.69 -12.70
CA ILE A 581 -8.96 16.88 -11.74
C ILE A 581 -7.97 17.79 -11.03
N ASP A 582 -8.10 17.89 -9.71
CA ASP A 582 -7.16 18.64 -8.89
C ASP A 582 -6.01 17.73 -8.47
N VAL A 583 -4.79 18.24 -8.63
CA VAL A 583 -3.55 17.56 -8.29
C VAL A 583 -2.73 18.49 -7.41
N SER A 584 -2.29 18.00 -6.26
CA SER A 584 -1.45 18.76 -5.33
C SER A 584 -0.35 17.88 -4.76
N MET A 585 0.56 18.48 -3.98
CA MET A 585 1.75 17.79 -3.47
C MET A 585 2.67 17.32 -4.60
N LEU A 586 2.91 18.17 -5.61
CA LEU A 586 3.85 17.88 -6.71
C LEU A 586 5.31 18.17 -6.35
N ASP A 587 5.54 19.08 -5.39
CA ASP A 587 6.86 19.54 -4.97
C ASP A 587 7.32 18.82 -3.70
N LEU A 588 8.60 18.45 -3.64
CA LEU A 588 9.29 17.99 -2.42
C LEU A 588 9.79 19.19 -1.61
N THR A 589 10.05 18.96 -0.32
CA THR A 589 10.60 19.97 0.59
C THR A 589 12.07 19.71 0.96
N SER A 590 12.69 18.66 0.41
CA SER A 590 14.14 18.43 0.53
C SER A 590 14.94 19.58 -0.10
N LEU A 591 16.15 19.81 0.43
CA LEU A 591 17.02 20.88 -0.05
C LEU A 591 17.37 20.68 -1.54
N GLY A 592 17.35 21.77 -2.30
CA GLY A 592 17.65 21.75 -3.74
C GLY A 592 16.51 21.25 -4.63
N SER A 593 15.38 20.80 -4.07
CA SER A 593 14.21 20.42 -4.86
C SER A 593 13.69 21.60 -5.68
N PRO A 594 13.47 21.45 -6.99
CA PRO A 594 12.90 22.51 -7.81
C PRO A 594 11.38 22.57 -7.68
N ASP A 595 10.82 23.78 -7.71
CA ASP A 595 9.38 23.98 -7.88
C ASP A 595 8.96 23.49 -9.27
N ASN A 596 7.90 22.69 -9.34
CA ASN A 596 7.32 22.33 -10.62
C ASN A 596 6.58 23.50 -11.23
N ALA A 597 6.79 23.75 -12.52
CA ALA A 597 6.15 24.83 -13.27
C ALA A 597 4.99 24.34 -14.15
N THR A 598 5.04 23.09 -14.60
CA THR A 598 4.02 22.52 -15.49
C THR A 598 3.70 21.07 -15.19
N LEU A 599 2.46 20.67 -15.44
CA LEU A 599 1.96 19.30 -15.38
C LEU A 599 1.42 18.89 -16.76
N ALA A 600 2.13 18.02 -17.47
CA ALA A 600 1.71 17.52 -18.77
C ALA A 600 0.78 16.30 -18.59
N ALA A 601 -0.41 16.31 -19.19
CA ALA A 601 -1.39 15.23 -19.09
C ALA A 601 -1.59 14.52 -20.43
N SER A 602 -1.55 13.19 -20.41
CA SER A 602 -1.75 12.36 -21.61
C SER A 602 -2.49 11.05 -21.31
N PHE A 603 -3.38 10.67 -22.21
CA PHE A 603 -4.06 9.38 -22.17
C PHE A 603 -3.16 8.29 -22.75
N THR A 604 -3.09 7.15 -22.06
CA THR A 604 -2.25 6.00 -22.40
C THR A 604 -3.01 4.68 -22.16
N GLY A 605 -2.40 3.57 -22.56
CA GLY A 605 -2.94 2.22 -22.32
C GLY A 605 -4.12 1.81 -23.21
N GLY A 606 -4.68 0.64 -22.91
CA GLY A 606 -5.81 0.04 -23.63
C GLY A 606 -5.52 -0.19 -25.12
N SER A 607 -6.37 0.34 -26.00
CA SER A 607 -6.22 0.19 -27.45
C SER A 607 -5.33 1.26 -28.10
N LEU A 608 -4.76 2.19 -27.33
CA LEU A 608 -3.90 3.23 -27.87
C LEU A 608 -2.52 2.69 -28.21
N THR A 609 -2.01 3.03 -29.41
CA THR A 609 -0.65 2.68 -29.84
C THR A 609 0.38 3.76 -29.51
N SER A 610 -0.06 4.93 -29.07
CA SER A 610 0.79 6.07 -28.67
C SER A 610 0.03 6.98 -27.69
N PRO A 611 0.71 7.71 -26.80
CA PRO A 611 0.07 8.65 -25.90
C PRO A 611 -0.74 9.73 -26.64
N VAL A 612 -1.90 10.08 -26.11
CA VAL A 612 -2.77 11.15 -26.63
C VAL A 612 -2.79 12.29 -25.62
N ALA A 613 -2.16 13.42 -25.96
CA ALA A 613 -2.09 14.57 -25.06
C ALA A 613 -3.49 15.17 -24.79
N LEU A 614 -3.75 15.46 -23.51
CA LEU A 614 -4.86 16.32 -23.08
C LEU A 614 -4.41 17.79 -23.04
N GLY A 615 -3.18 18.05 -22.56
CA GLY A 615 -2.61 19.39 -22.47
C GLY A 615 -1.45 19.49 -21.49
N SER A 616 -0.97 20.71 -21.26
CA SER A 616 -0.01 21.05 -20.21
C SER A 616 -0.60 22.15 -19.35
N PHE A 617 -0.57 21.97 -18.03
CA PHE A 617 -1.23 22.82 -17.05
C PHE A 617 -0.18 23.52 -16.19
N PRO A 618 -0.36 24.80 -15.83
CA PRO A 618 0.57 25.48 -14.92
C PRO A 618 0.49 24.85 -13.53
N VAL A 619 1.64 24.72 -12.88
CA VAL A 619 1.75 24.33 -11.48
C VAL A 619 2.11 25.57 -10.67
N ALA A 620 1.42 25.78 -9.56
CA ALA A 620 1.69 26.83 -8.58
C ALA A 620 1.58 26.23 -7.18
N ASP A 621 2.56 26.51 -6.32
CA ASP A 621 2.64 25.99 -4.94
C ASP A 621 2.44 24.46 -4.88
N GLY A 622 3.08 23.73 -5.80
CA GLY A 622 2.97 22.28 -5.91
C GLY A 622 1.58 21.75 -6.30
N ALA A 623 0.70 22.60 -6.85
CA ALA A 623 -0.65 22.23 -7.24
C ALA A 623 -1.03 22.67 -8.67
N ALA A 624 -1.90 21.91 -9.32
CA ALA A 624 -2.46 22.20 -10.64
C ALA A 624 -3.86 21.58 -10.80
N THR A 625 -4.68 22.21 -11.64
CA THR A 625 -5.98 21.66 -12.07
C THR A 625 -5.88 21.21 -13.53
N VAL A 626 -6.11 19.92 -13.77
CA VAL A 626 -6.14 19.29 -15.10
C VAL A 626 -7.57 19.38 -15.63
N ALA A 627 -7.88 20.48 -16.33
CA ALA A 627 -9.19 20.75 -16.90
C ALA A 627 -9.18 20.68 -18.44
N GLY A 628 -9.99 19.80 -19.03
CA GLY A 628 -10.04 19.67 -20.48
C GLY A 628 -11.04 18.65 -21.00
N SER A 629 -11.43 18.77 -22.27
CA SER A 629 -12.33 17.79 -22.90
C SER A 629 -11.58 16.56 -23.39
N VAL A 630 -12.08 15.36 -23.08
CA VAL A 630 -11.48 14.09 -23.51
C VAL A 630 -11.42 14.02 -25.05
N PRO A 631 -10.22 13.93 -25.67
CA PRO A 631 -10.10 13.88 -27.13
C PRO A 631 -10.73 12.63 -27.73
N ALA A 632 -11.24 12.73 -28.96
CA ALA A 632 -11.80 11.56 -29.66
C ALA A 632 -10.78 10.46 -29.93
N SER A 633 -9.51 10.83 -30.13
CA SER A 633 -8.39 9.91 -30.30
C SER A 633 -8.04 9.16 -29.02
N ALA A 634 -8.53 9.58 -27.84
CA ALA A 634 -8.31 8.90 -26.58
C ALA A 634 -9.28 7.73 -26.34
N ALA A 635 -10.22 7.45 -27.26
CA ALA A 635 -11.14 6.33 -27.13
C ALA A 635 -10.39 5.00 -26.96
N GLY A 636 -10.75 4.25 -25.91
CA GLY A 636 -10.12 2.99 -25.54
C GLY A 636 -8.84 3.15 -24.71
N ALA A 637 -8.48 4.36 -24.27
CA ALA A 637 -7.48 4.55 -23.22
C ALA A 637 -7.96 3.94 -21.89
N THR A 638 -7.01 3.49 -21.08
CA THR A 638 -7.26 2.94 -19.73
C THR A 638 -6.57 3.74 -18.63
N THR A 639 -5.77 4.73 -19.01
CA THR A 639 -4.88 5.44 -18.10
C THR A 639 -4.76 6.91 -18.49
N LEU A 640 -4.71 7.79 -17.50
CA LEU A 640 -4.28 9.18 -17.64
C LEU A 640 -2.96 9.35 -16.89
N THR A 641 -1.89 9.64 -17.63
CA THR A 641 -0.55 9.87 -17.09
C THR A 641 -0.28 11.37 -17.02
N LEU A 642 0.14 11.84 -15.85
CA LEU A 642 0.54 13.22 -15.59
C LEU A 642 2.04 13.27 -15.27
N VAL A 643 2.78 14.20 -15.85
CA VAL A 643 4.22 14.37 -15.59
C VAL A 643 4.51 15.81 -15.25
N ALA A 644 5.01 16.05 -14.04
CA ALA A 644 5.41 17.38 -13.58
C ALA A 644 6.84 17.69 -14.04
N ALA A 645 7.09 18.95 -14.39
CA ALA A 645 8.42 19.43 -14.76
C ALA A 645 8.84 20.62 -13.89
N PRO A 646 10.11 20.70 -13.47
CA PRO A 646 11.22 19.86 -13.94
C PRO A 646 11.49 18.58 -13.14
N SER A 647 10.77 18.35 -12.03
CA SER A 647 11.07 17.21 -11.12
C SER A 647 10.94 15.83 -11.77
N GLY A 648 10.06 15.68 -12.77
CA GLY A 648 9.73 14.39 -13.35
C GLY A 648 8.70 13.58 -12.55
N THR A 649 8.10 14.14 -11.49
CA THR A 649 7.02 13.50 -10.73
C THR A 649 5.94 12.98 -11.68
N THR A 650 5.72 11.66 -11.65
CA THR A 650 4.79 10.98 -12.57
C THR A 650 3.60 10.43 -11.80
N VAL A 651 2.39 10.82 -12.21
CA VAL A 651 1.11 10.38 -11.64
C VAL A 651 0.42 9.49 -12.65
N THR A 652 -0.01 8.30 -12.25
CA THR A 652 -0.73 7.36 -13.12
C THR A 652 -2.12 7.11 -12.58
N LEU A 653 -3.14 7.59 -13.30
CA LEU A 653 -4.54 7.48 -12.90
C LEU A 653 -5.26 6.43 -13.75
N PRO A 654 -5.85 5.38 -13.14
CA PRO A 654 -6.77 4.49 -13.85
C PRO A 654 -7.99 5.28 -14.35
N LEU A 655 -8.23 5.25 -15.67
CA LEU A 655 -9.34 5.97 -16.31
C LEU A 655 -9.71 5.30 -17.63
N GLU A 656 -10.87 4.66 -17.70
CA GLU A 656 -11.37 4.06 -18.94
C GLU A 656 -12.08 5.11 -19.82
N VAL A 657 -11.62 5.29 -21.06
CA VAL A 657 -12.25 6.21 -22.02
C VAL A 657 -13.15 5.45 -22.98
N ALA A 658 -14.46 5.58 -22.79
CA ALA A 658 -15.44 5.01 -23.71
C ALA A 658 -15.60 5.87 -24.98
N ALA A 659 -15.73 5.19 -26.13
CA ALA A 659 -16.19 5.83 -27.34
C ALA A 659 -17.60 6.41 -27.13
N LYS A 660 -17.88 7.57 -27.72
CA LYS A 660 -19.20 8.20 -27.62
C LYS A 660 -20.30 7.22 -28.07
N PRO A 661 -21.35 6.98 -27.26
CA PRO A 661 -22.47 6.15 -27.68
C PRO A 661 -23.09 6.73 -28.95
N VAL A 662 -23.09 5.96 -30.04
CA VAL A 662 -23.90 6.31 -31.22
C VAL A 662 -25.35 6.09 -30.82
N THR A 663 -26.13 7.17 -30.69
CA THR A 663 -27.55 7.08 -30.36
C THR A 663 -28.24 6.17 -31.39
N PRO A 664 -28.89 5.06 -30.99
CA PRO A 664 -29.63 4.24 -31.92
C PRO A 664 -30.72 5.09 -32.56
N ILE A 665 -30.70 5.25 -33.88
CA ILE A 665 -31.81 5.85 -34.60
C ILE A 665 -33.00 4.89 -34.44
N GLU A 666 -34.02 5.29 -33.69
CA GLU A 666 -35.24 4.51 -33.51
C GLU A 666 -35.92 4.34 -34.89
N LYS A 667 -35.88 3.12 -35.44
CA LYS A 667 -36.41 2.84 -36.79
C LYS A 667 -37.92 2.97 -36.80
N SER A 668 -38.45 3.65 -37.81
CA SER A 668 -39.89 3.87 -37.96
C SER A 668 -40.62 2.56 -38.28
N ARG A 669 -41.80 2.35 -37.68
CA ARG A 669 -42.71 1.25 -38.05
C ARG A 669 -43.12 1.39 -39.53
N THR A 670 -43.29 0.28 -40.23
CA THR A 670 -43.60 0.28 -41.67
C THR A 670 -44.98 -0.29 -41.94
N ALA A 671 -45.70 0.28 -42.92
CA ALA A 671 -46.93 -0.27 -43.47
C ALA A 671 -46.70 -0.64 -44.94
N MET A 672 -47.22 -1.80 -45.37
CA MET A 672 -47.05 -2.30 -46.73
C MET A 672 -48.38 -2.67 -47.38
N ALA A 673 -48.61 -2.17 -48.59
CA ALA A 673 -49.73 -2.55 -49.44
C ALA A 673 -49.22 -3.41 -50.61
N VAL A 674 -49.79 -4.61 -50.75
CA VAL A 674 -49.43 -5.57 -51.80
C VAL A 674 -50.60 -5.82 -52.73
N ARG A 675 -50.38 -5.61 -54.02
CA ARG A 675 -51.34 -5.88 -55.09
C ARG A 675 -50.69 -6.76 -56.17
N VAL A 676 -51.25 -7.93 -56.41
CA VAL A 676 -50.94 -8.70 -57.62
C VAL A 676 -51.64 -8.02 -58.79
N LEU A 677 -50.89 -7.58 -59.80
CA LEU A 677 -51.47 -6.89 -60.95
C LEU A 677 -52.30 -7.85 -61.82
N ASP A 678 -51.77 -9.07 -62.00
CA ASP A 678 -52.39 -10.14 -62.77
C ASP A 678 -52.66 -11.39 -61.90
N PRO A 679 -53.76 -11.43 -61.13
CA PRO A 679 -54.06 -12.57 -60.25
C PRO A 679 -54.39 -13.86 -61.01
N LYS A 680 -54.63 -13.77 -62.32
CA LYS A 680 -54.86 -14.90 -63.23
C LYS A 680 -53.87 -14.80 -64.39
N THR A 681 -52.70 -15.44 -64.25
CA THR A 681 -51.68 -15.49 -65.33
C THR A 681 -51.72 -16.83 -66.06
N ARG A 682 -50.95 -16.96 -67.14
CA ARG A 682 -50.74 -18.22 -67.85
C ARG A 682 -49.28 -18.61 -67.80
N TYR A 683 -49.02 -19.92 -67.82
CA TYR A 683 -47.67 -20.45 -67.90
C TYR A 683 -46.91 -19.85 -69.10
N GLY A 684 -45.67 -19.42 -68.86
CA GLY A 684 -44.86 -18.69 -69.83
C GLY A 684 -45.01 -17.17 -69.79
N THR A 685 -45.95 -16.62 -69.02
CA THR A 685 -46.11 -15.17 -68.80
C THR A 685 -45.78 -14.83 -67.35
N PRO A 686 -44.93 -13.83 -67.07
CA PRO A 686 -44.62 -13.46 -65.70
C PRO A 686 -45.86 -12.86 -65.04
N ALA A 687 -46.13 -13.20 -63.79
CA ALA A 687 -47.05 -12.43 -62.97
C ALA A 687 -46.26 -11.30 -62.30
N VAL A 688 -46.86 -10.10 -62.18
CA VAL A 688 -46.20 -8.97 -61.52
C VAL A 688 -46.90 -8.65 -60.21
N VAL A 689 -46.12 -8.55 -59.14
CA VAL A 689 -46.59 -8.12 -57.82
C VAL A 689 -46.11 -6.70 -57.57
N LYS A 690 -47.05 -5.77 -57.48
CA LYS A 690 -46.78 -4.39 -57.05
C LYS A 690 -46.77 -4.33 -55.53
N VAL A 691 -45.67 -3.86 -54.98
CA VAL A 691 -45.47 -3.65 -53.54
C VAL A 691 -45.27 -2.15 -53.30
N ALA A 692 -46.11 -1.57 -52.45
CA ALA A 692 -45.96 -0.20 -51.99
C ALA A 692 -45.64 -0.20 -50.49
N VAL A 693 -44.55 0.45 -50.11
CA VAL A 693 -44.05 0.50 -48.73
C VAL A 693 -44.08 1.94 -48.26
N ARG A 694 -44.60 2.16 -47.04
CA ARG A 694 -44.68 3.47 -46.40
C ARG A 694 -44.06 3.38 -45.02
N GLU A 695 -43.14 4.30 -44.71
CA GLU A 695 -42.70 4.53 -43.34
C GLU A 695 -43.80 5.30 -42.59
N LEU A 696 -44.20 4.80 -41.42
CA LEU A 696 -45.08 5.53 -40.53
C LEU A 696 -44.30 6.70 -39.90
N LYS A 697 -45.01 7.63 -39.27
CA LYS A 697 -44.37 8.78 -38.63
C LYS A 697 -43.31 8.28 -37.64
N SER A 698 -42.11 8.83 -37.73
CA SER A 698 -41.06 8.59 -36.76
C SER A 698 -41.55 8.98 -35.36
N PRO A 699 -41.37 8.14 -34.33
CA PRO A 699 -41.76 8.47 -32.96
C PRO A 699 -41.06 9.72 -32.44
N THR A 700 -39.84 9.99 -32.92
CA THR A 700 -38.99 11.10 -32.50
C THR A 700 -39.19 12.38 -33.31
N THR A 701 -39.43 12.31 -34.62
CA THR A 701 -39.55 13.53 -35.45
C THR A 701 -40.97 13.86 -35.89
N GLY A 702 -41.94 12.97 -35.70
CA GLY A 702 -43.33 13.14 -36.13
C GLY A 702 -43.55 13.21 -37.66
N LYS A 703 -42.47 13.16 -38.44
CA LYS A 703 -42.47 13.21 -39.90
C LYS A 703 -42.46 11.79 -40.48
N SER A 704 -43.11 11.58 -41.62
CA SER A 704 -43.00 10.33 -42.40
C SER A 704 -42.00 10.53 -43.53
N ALA A 705 -41.01 9.65 -43.63
CA ALA A 705 -40.10 9.60 -44.76
C ALA A 705 -40.57 8.56 -45.80
N GLN A 706 -39.92 8.58 -46.96
CA GLN A 706 -40.22 7.64 -48.04
C GLN A 706 -39.39 6.37 -47.87
N ALA A 707 -40.07 5.21 -47.84
CA ALA A 707 -39.40 3.92 -47.74
C ALA A 707 -38.47 3.67 -48.94
N THR A 708 -37.20 3.40 -48.65
CA THR A 708 -36.16 2.94 -49.58
C THR A 708 -35.85 1.47 -49.33
N GLY A 709 -34.97 0.82 -50.11
CA GLY A 709 -34.56 -0.57 -49.86
C GLY A 709 -35.27 -1.60 -50.74
N VAL A 710 -35.20 -2.87 -50.35
CA VAL A 710 -35.55 -4.01 -51.21
C VAL A 710 -36.80 -4.72 -50.71
N VAL A 711 -37.65 -5.11 -51.65
CA VAL A 711 -38.75 -6.05 -51.41
C VAL A 711 -38.49 -7.36 -52.14
N GLU A 712 -38.92 -8.45 -51.55
CA GLU A 712 -38.92 -9.76 -52.17
C GLU A 712 -40.28 -10.43 -52.04
N VAL A 713 -40.66 -11.21 -53.06
CA VAL A 713 -41.89 -11.99 -53.04
C VAL A 713 -41.53 -13.45 -52.92
N ARG A 714 -42.13 -14.13 -51.93
CA ARG A 714 -41.86 -15.52 -51.59
C ARG A 714 -43.12 -16.38 -51.72
N GLU A 715 -42.93 -17.68 -51.91
CA GLU A 715 -43.92 -18.72 -51.69
C GLU A 715 -43.37 -19.69 -50.64
N GLY A 716 -43.92 -19.67 -49.42
CA GLY A 716 -43.27 -20.28 -48.28
C GLY A 716 -41.88 -19.66 -48.04
N SER A 717 -40.85 -20.48 -47.95
CA SER A 717 -39.45 -20.04 -47.82
C SER A 717 -38.81 -19.62 -49.15
N ARG A 718 -39.36 -20.05 -50.30
CA ARG A 718 -38.76 -19.87 -51.63
C ARG A 718 -38.96 -18.45 -52.16
N VAL A 719 -37.87 -17.74 -52.45
CA VAL A 719 -37.91 -16.43 -53.11
C VAL A 719 -38.26 -16.59 -54.59
N LEU A 720 -39.32 -15.92 -55.03
CA LEU A 720 -39.78 -15.91 -56.42
C LEU A 720 -39.20 -14.75 -57.22
N GLY A 721 -38.93 -13.62 -56.56
CA GLY A 721 -38.33 -12.44 -57.20
C GLY A 721 -38.03 -11.34 -56.19
N ARG A 722 -37.18 -10.40 -56.58
CA ARG A 722 -36.79 -9.22 -55.80
C ARG A 722 -36.89 -7.96 -56.65
N ALA A 723 -37.16 -6.82 -56.01
CA ALA A 723 -37.05 -5.52 -56.64
C ALA A 723 -36.75 -4.43 -55.60
N THR A 724 -35.96 -3.43 -56.00
CA THR A 724 -35.69 -2.25 -55.19
C THR A 724 -36.85 -1.25 -55.29
N LEU A 725 -37.22 -0.63 -54.17
CA LEU A 725 -38.22 0.43 -54.13
C LEU A 725 -37.73 1.66 -54.91
N LYS A 726 -38.56 2.14 -55.83
CA LYS A 726 -38.35 3.40 -56.55
C LYS A 726 -39.18 4.51 -55.90
N LYS A 727 -38.68 5.75 -55.98
CA LYS A 727 -39.36 6.93 -55.46
C LYS A 727 -40.68 7.19 -56.21
N SER A 728 -41.74 7.48 -55.45
CA SER A 728 -43.05 7.99 -55.87
C SER A 728 -43.50 9.11 -54.91
N SER A 729 -44.58 9.84 -55.21
CA SER A 729 -44.97 11.05 -54.46
C SER A 729 -45.36 10.83 -52.99
N LYS A 730 -45.72 9.61 -52.56
CA LYS A 730 -46.16 9.32 -51.17
C LYS A 730 -45.62 8.03 -50.54
N HIS A 731 -45.11 7.08 -51.33
CA HIS A 731 -44.66 5.75 -50.90
C HIS A 731 -43.44 5.29 -51.72
N GLY A 732 -42.65 4.34 -51.24
CA GLY A 732 -41.72 3.58 -52.08
C GLY A 732 -42.49 2.51 -52.85
N VAL A 733 -42.23 2.33 -54.14
CA VAL A 733 -42.96 1.34 -54.96
C VAL A 733 -42.00 0.44 -55.72
N ALA A 734 -42.26 -0.86 -55.69
CA ALA A 734 -41.52 -1.87 -56.44
C ALA A 734 -42.49 -2.77 -57.22
N TYR A 735 -42.04 -3.22 -58.40
CA TYR A 735 -42.75 -4.19 -59.23
C TYR A 735 -41.88 -5.44 -59.31
N VAL A 736 -42.32 -6.51 -58.65
CA VAL A 736 -41.59 -7.78 -58.61
C VAL A 736 -42.18 -8.70 -59.67
N GLU A 737 -41.41 -8.98 -60.72
CA GLU A 737 -41.77 -10.00 -61.71
C GLU A 737 -41.50 -11.39 -61.14
N LEU A 738 -42.52 -12.25 -61.18
CA LEU A 738 -42.41 -13.64 -60.76
C LEU A 738 -42.00 -14.54 -61.94
N PRO A 739 -41.42 -15.72 -61.67
CA PRO A 739 -40.89 -16.58 -62.72
C PRO A 739 -41.99 -17.02 -63.70
N LYS A 740 -41.72 -16.90 -65.00
CA LYS A 740 -42.62 -17.35 -66.08
C LYS A 740 -42.89 -18.87 -66.05
N THR A 741 -42.05 -19.60 -65.31
CA THR A 741 -42.07 -21.06 -65.12
C THR A 741 -42.86 -21.52 -63.89
N LEU A 742 -43.55 -20.62 -63.18
CA LEU A 742 -44.45 -21.02 -62.09
C LEU A 742 -45.42 -22.11 -62.55
N SER A 743 -45.55 -23.18 -61.75
CA SER A 743 -46.37 -24.33 -62.08
C SER A 743 -47.84 -23.96 -62.28
N ILE A 744 -48.61 -24.82 -62.97
CA ILE A 744 -50.06 -24.63 -63.09
C ILE A 744 -50.70 -24.86 -61.73
N GLY A 745 -51.52 -23.92 -61.25
CA GLY A 745 -52.17 -24.05 -59.96
C GLY A 745 -52.37 -22.72 -59.23
N LYS A 746 -52.77 -22.80 -57.97
CA LYS A 746 -52.84 -21.66 -57.04
C LYS A 746 -51.50 -21.55 -56.30
N HIS A 747 -50.92 -20.37 -56.33
CA HIS A 747 -49.69 -20.00 -55.63
C HIS A 747 -50.01 -18.96 -54.56
N ARG A 748 -49.64 -19.25 -53.31
CA ARG A 748 -49.85 -18.33 -52.17
C ARG A 748 -48.55 -17.58 -51.93
N VAL A 749 -48.49 -16.34 -52.39
CA VAL A 749 -47.29 -15.52 -52.34
C VAL A 749 -47.36 -14.45 -51.27
N THR A 750 -46.23 -14.17 -50.63
CA THR A 750 -46.08 -13.15 -49.59
C THR A 750 -44.99 -12.17 -50.00
N ALA A 751 -45.22 -10.88 -49.87
CA ALA A 751 -44.16 -9.88 -50.05
C ALA A 751 -43.52 -9.56 -48.69
N HIS A 752 -42.20 -9.42 -48.69
CA HIS A 752 -41.36 -9.08 -47.55
C HIS A 752 -40.55 -7.83 -47.91
N TYR A 753 -40.71 -6.78 -47.12
CA TYR A 753 -39.81 -5.64 -47.12
C TYR A 753 -38.69 -5.91 -46.12
N LEU A 754 -37.44 -5.79 -46.55
CA LEU A 754 -36.27 -6.18 -45.76
C LEU A 754 -35.81 -5.13 -44.75
N GLY A 755 -36.48 -3.97 -44.71
CA GLY A 755 -36.09 -2.84 -43.89
C GLY A 755 -35.05 -1.94 -44.57
N SER A 756 -34.71 -0.85 -43.89
CA SER A 756 -33.66 0.10 -44.24
C SER A 756 -32.96 0.58 -42.95
N ASP A 757 -32.03 1.53 -43.08
CA ASP A 757 -31.41 2.20 -41.94
C ASP A 757 -32.44 2.98 -41.11
N THR A 758 -33.55 3.39 -41.72
CA THR A 758 -34.60 4.23 -41.12
C THR A 758 -35.91 3.50 -40.81
N ALA A 759 -36.12 2.28 -41.33
CA ALA A 759 -37.41 1.59 -41.26
C ALA A 759 -37.28 0.08 -40.96
N LEU A 760 -38.20 -0.43 -40.14
CA LEU A 760 -38.26 -1.85 -39.77
C LEU A 760 -38.71 -2.75 -40.94
N PRO A 761 -38.22 -4.00 -41.02
CA PRO A 761 -38.73 -4.97 -41.98
C PRO A 761 -40.21 -5.25 -41.75
N TYR A 762 -40.93 -5.60 -42.82
CA TYR A 762 -42.37 -5.88 -42.74
C TYR A 762 -42.79 -6.99 -43.71
N THR A 763 -43.62 -7.91 -43.21
CA THR A 763 -44.18 -9.01 -44.01
C THR A 763 -45.68 -8.78 -44.22
N ALA A 764 -46.12 -8.73 -45.48
CA ALA A 764 -47.54 -8.54 -45.79
C ALA A 764 -48.35 -9.82 -45.57
N LYS A 765 -49.68 -9.66 -45.53
CA LYS A 765 -50.59 -10.81 -45.66
C LYS A 765 -50.42 -11.46 -47.05
N PRO A 766 -50.50 -12.80 -47.13
CA PRO A 766 -50.34 -13.52 -48.39
C PRO A 766 -51.43 -13.18 -49.41
N ARG A 767 -51.08 -13.21 -50.69
CA ARG A 767 -51.96 -13.06 -51.85
C ARG A 767 -51.93 -14.32 -52.71
N THR A 768 -53.04 -14.63 -53.36
CA THR A 768 -53.13 -15.82 -54.22
C THR A 768 -53.03 -15.44 -55.69
N ILE A 769 -52.17 -16.16 -56.42
CA ILE A 769 -52.02 -16.07 -57.87
C ILE A 769 -52.45 -17.41 -58.46
N LYS A 770 -53.26 -17.40 -59.52
CA LYS A 770 -53.63 -18.62 -60.22
C LYS A 770 -53.00 -18.65 -61.61
N VAL A 771 -52.16 -19.66 -61.86
CA VAL A 771 -51.49 -19.90 -63.14
C VAL A 771 -52.30 -20.92 -63.93
N TYR A 772 -52.74 -20.55 -65.12
CA TYR A 772 -53.46 -21.43 -66.06
C TYR A 772 -52.52 -21.94 -67.17
N ARG A 773 -52.91 -23.02 -67.83
CA ARG A 773 -52.20 -23.52 -69.02
C ARG A 773 -52.08 -22.44 -70.11
N ALA A 774 -50.94 -22.43 -70.81
CA ALA A 774 -50.68 -21.55 -71.95
C ALA A 774 -51.72 -21.79 -73.04
N ARG A 775 -52.16 -20.72 -73.71
CA ARG A 775 -52.99 -20.85 -74.91
C ARG A 775 -52.10 -21.26 -76.08
N THR A 776 -52.59 -22.17 -76.90
CA THR A 776 -51.89 -22.66 -78.07
C THR A 776 -52.63 -22.36 -79.35
N THR A 777 -51.87 -22.30 -80.45
CA THR A 777 -52.39 -22.21 -81.81
C THR A 777 -51.66 -23.24 -82.65
N ALA A 778 -52.37 -24.28 -83.08
CA ALA A 778 -51.90 -25.28 -84.02
C ALA A 778 -52.17 -24.82 -85.45
N THR A 779 -51.19 -25.00 -86.33
CA THR A 779 -51.30 -24.72 -87.76
C THR A 779 -50.59 -25.82 -88.52
N ALA A 780 -51.02 -26.11 -89.75
CA ALA A 780 -50.28 -27.02 -90.60
C ALA A 780 -50.21 -26.54 -92.05
N LYS A 781 -49.09 -26.89 -92.70
CA LYS A 781 -48.87 -26.73 -94.14
C LYS A 781 -48.74 -28.12 -94.76
N VAL A 782 -49.47 -28.36 -95.83
CA VAL A 782 -49.43 -29.62 -96.57
C VAL A 782 -48.64 -29.40 -97.86
N SER A 783 -47.76 -30.35 -98.21
CA SER A 783 -47.02 -30.32 -99.49
C SER A 783 -47.97 -30.44 -100.69
N ARG A 784 -47.58 -29.93 -101.87
CA ARG A 784 -48.39 -30.05 -103.10
C ARG A 784 -48.82 -31.49 -103.42
N SER A 785 -47.97 -32.47 -103.17
CA SER A 785 -48.26 -33.90 -103.38
C SER A 785 -49.11 -34.56 -102.28
N GLY A 786 -49.49 -33.83 -101.23
CA GLY A 786 -50.17 -34.39 -100.04
C GLY A 786 -49.30 -35.27 -99.12
N LYS A 787 -48.09 -35.66 -99.55
CA LYS A 787 -47.23 -36.64 -98.84
C LYS A 787 -46.58 -36.13 -97.56
N THR A 788 -46.51 -34.82 -97.33
CA THR A 788 -45.86 -34.24 -96.14
C THR A 788 -46.75 -33.19 -95.49
N VAL A 789 -46.92 -33.30 -94.17
CA VAL A 789 -47.62 -32.33 -93.33
C VAL A 789 -46.61 -31.72 -92.36
N TRP A 790 -46.36 -30.43 -92.48
CA TRP A 790 -45.58 -29.64 -91.52
C TRP A 790 -46.53 -28.97 -90.54
N VAL A 791 -46.45 -29.37 -89.28
CA VAL A 791 -47.24 -28.82 -88.18
C VAL A 791 -46.39 -27.82 -87.41
N THR A 792 -46.98 -26.66 -87.09
CA THR A 792 -46.42 -25.68 -86.18
C THR A 792 -47.45 -25.38 -85.08
N VAL A 793 -47.06 -25.58 -83.83
CA VAL A 793 -47.83 -25.22 -82.64
C VAL A 793 -47.10 -24.09 -81.94
N LYS A 794 -47.77 -22.95 -81.79
CA LYS A 794 -47.29 -21.82 -80.99
C LYS A 794 -47.98 -21.85 -79.64
N ALA A 795 -47.24 -21.73 -78.54
CA ALA A 795 -47.80 -21.48 -77.21
C ALA A 795 -47.42 -20.05 -76.77
N LYS A 796 -48.38 -19.26 -76.32
CA LYS A 796 -48.08 -17.87 -75.91
C LYS A 796 -47.21 -17.90 -74.63
N GLY A 797 -46.02 -17.29 -74.70
CA GLY A 797 -45.09 -17.17 -73.56
C GLY A 797 -44.16 -18.36 -73.32
N THR A 798 -44.33 -19.48 -74.03
CA THR A 798 -43.47 -20.66 -73.86
C THR A 798 -43.33 -21.44 -75.17
N LYS A 799 -42.37 -22.37 -75.26
CA LYS A 799 -42.25 -23.26 -76.42
C LYS A 799 -43.25 -24.41 -76.28
N ALA A 800 -44.03 -24.67 -77.33
CA ALA A 800 -44.95 -25.80 -77.35
C ALA A 800 -44.17 -27.13 -77.46
N THR A 801 -44.45 -28.06 -76.55
CA THR A 801 -43.89 -29.43 -76.50
C THR A 801 -45.04 -30.45 -76.55
N GLY A 802 -44.76 -31.75 -76.56
CA GLY A 802 -45.79 -32.79 -76.61
C GLY A 802 -46.04 -33.32 -78.02
N LYS A 803 -47.21 -33.94 -78.26
CA LYS A 803 -47.49 -34.67 -79.50
C LYS A 803 -48.63 -34.02 -80.29
N VAL A 804 -48.55 -34.15 -81.61
CA VAL A 804 -49.64 -33.85 -82.55
C VAL A 804 -50.04 -35.13 -83.27
N SER A 805 -51.32 -35.27 -83.57
CA SER A 805 -51.85 -36.29 -84.49
C SER A 805 -52.31 -35.66 -85.79
N VAL A 806 -52.24 -36.42 -86.87
CA VAL A 806 -52.82 -36.04 -88.15
C VAL A 806 -53.88 -37.08 -88.52
N ARG A 807 -55.04 -36.59 -88.99
CA ARG A 807 -56.09 -37.37 -89.64
C ARG A 807 -56.31 -36.84 -91.06
N ILE A 808 -56.55 -37.75 -91.99
CA ILE A 808 -56.83 -37.45 -93.40
C ILE A 808 -58.19 -38.08 -93.75
N ASP A 809 -59.16 -37.27 -94.16
CA ASP A 809 -60.55 -37.67 -94.42
C ASP A 809 -61.14 -38.54 -93.30
N GLY A 810 -60.88 -38.13 -92.05
CA GLY A 810 -61.33 -38.83 -90.83
C GLY A 810 -60.44 -39.99 -90.38
N ARG A 811 -59.58 -40.54 -91.25
CA ARG A 811 -58.69 -41.67 -90.91
C ARG A 811 -57.42 -41.19 -90.22
N TYR A 812 -57.03 -41.86 -89.14
CA TYR A 812 -55.79 -41.59 -88.42
C TYR A 812 -54.57 -42.05 -89.22
N VAL A 813 -53.61 -41.15 -89.41
CA VAL A 813 -52.40 -41.43 -90.21
C VAL A 813 -51.12 -41.46 -89.38
N GLY A 814 -51.15 -40.96 -88.15
CA GLY A 814 -50.03 -41.06 -87.22
C GLY A 814 -49.90 -39.88 -86.28
N THR A 815 -48.96 -40.01 -85.35
CA THR A 815 -48.57 -38.98 -84.39
C THR A 815 -47.09 -38.66 -84.48
N LYS A 816 -46.73 -37.42 -84.15
CA LYS A 816 -45.34 -36.98 -84.03
C LYS A 816 -45.16 -36.09 -82.83
N THR A 817 -44.05 -36.26 -82.12
CA THR A 817 -43.62 -35.35 -81.06
C THR A 817 -43.12 -34.05 -81.69
N LEU A 818 -43.54 -32.93 -81.11
CA LEU A 818 -43.05 -31.59 -81.47
C LEU A 818 -41.59 -31.44 -81.03
N GLN A 819 -40.77 -30.89 -81.91
CA GLN A 819 -39.44 -30.38 -81.62
C GLN A 819 -39.49 -28.85 -81.80
N ASN A 820 -39.27 -28.09 -80.73
CA ASN A 820 -39.37 -26.63 -80.72
C ASN A 820 -40.68 -26.09 -81.34
N GLY A 821 -41.82 -26.67 -80.97
CA GLY A 821 -43.13 -26.27 -81.48
C GLY A 821 -43.41 -26.69 -82.93
N LYS A 822 -42.56 -27.51 -83.56
CA LYS A 822 -42.75 -27.97 -84.94
C LYS A 822 -42.73 -29.49 -85.04
N ALA A 823 -43.49 -30.06 -85.97
CA ALA A 823 -43.41 -31.46 -86.34
C ALA A 823 -43.54 -31.63 -87.85
N LYS A 824 -42.91 -32.67 -88.39
CA LYS A 824 -43.03 -33.06 -89.79
C LYS A 824 -43.48 -34.51 -89.86
N LEU A 825 -44.58 -34.76 -90.55
CA LEU A 825 -45.10 -36.11 -90.79
C LEU A 825 -45.06 -36.40 -92.29
N LYS A 826 -44.49 -37.55 -92.66
CA LYS A 826 -44.65 -38.14 -93.98
C LYS A 826 -45.84 -39.09 -93.93
N VAL A 827 -46.74 -38.97 -94.90
CA VAL A 827 -47.98 -39.75 -95.00
C VAL A 827 -48.09 -40.35 -96.40
N LYS A 828 -48.84 -41.45 -96.55
CA LYS A 828 -49.15 -42.03 -97.86
C LYS A 828 -49.92 -41.00 -98.68
N ARG A 829 -49.61 -40.88 -99.99
CA ARG A 829 -50.29 -39.92 -100.89
C ARG A 829 -51.80 -40.23 -100.89
N PRO A 830 -52.66 -39.28 -100.48
CA PRO A 830 -54.08 -39.38 -100.74
C PRO A 830 -54.33 -39.28 -102.25
N GLY A 831 -55.35 -39.95 -102.76
CA GLY A 831 -55.73 -39.85 -104.17
C GLY A 831 -56.02 -38.40 -104.59
N ASP A 832 -56.07 -38.16 -105.90
CA ASP A 832 -56.34 -36.81 -106.44
C ASP A 832 -57.75 -36.36 -106.06
N GLY A 833 -57.93 -35.06 -105.79
CA GLY A 833 -59.22 -34.51 -105.34
C GLY A 833 -59.13 -33.64 -104.09
N ARG A 834 -60.27 -33.41 -103.43
CA ARG A 834 -60.36 -32.62 -102.19
C ARG A 834 -60.15 -33.54 -100.99
N THR A 835 -59.08 -33.29 -100.23
CA THR A 835 -58.71 -34.07 -99.05
C THR A 835 -58.70 -33.17 -97.81
N ARG A 836 -59.40 -33.59 -96.75
CA ARG A 836 -59.47 -32.88 -95.46
C ARG A 836 -58.38 -33.37 -94.51
N TYR A 837 -57.49 -32.46 -94.12
CA TYR A 837 -56.48 -32.70 -93.10
C TYR A 837 -56.95 -32.11 -91.77
N VAL A 838 -56.88 -32.90 -90.70
CA VAL A 838 -57.12 -32.46 -89.33
C VAL A 838 -55.88 -32.75 -88.51
N VAL A 839 -55.34 -31.73 -87.86
CA VAL A 839 -54.18 -31.82 -86.98
C VAL A 839 -54.62 -31.48 -85.57
N THR A 840 -54.53 -32.44 -84.66
CA THR A 840 -54.88 -32.23 -83.25
C THR A 840 -53.61 -32.26 -82.41
N TYR A 841 -53.33 -31.14 -81.75
CA TYR A 841 -52.36 -31.03 -80.69
C TYR A 841 -53.01 -31.42 -79.36
N PHE A 842 -52.42 -32.39 -78.66
CA PHE A 842 -53.00 -32.95 -77.43
C PHE A 842 -52.85 -32.07 -76.19
N GLY A 843 -52.08 -30.97 -76.29
CA GLY A 843 -51.71 -30.19 -75.11
C GLY A 843 -50.63 -30.88 -74.28
N THR A 844 -50.30 -30.25 -73.16
CA THR A 844 -49.43 -30.79 -72.11
C THR A 844 -49.98 -30.40 -70.74
N SER A 845 -49.25 -30.73 -69.67
CA SER A 845 -49.52 -30.19 -68.33
C SER A 845 -49.44 -28.65 -68.29
N THR A 846 -48.71 -28.01 -69.21
CA THR A 846 -48.48 -26.55 -69.23
C THR A 846 -49.14 -25.82 -70.40
N ALA A 847 -49.66 -26.52 -71.41
CA ALA A 847 -50.27 -25.93 -72.61
C ALA A 847 -51.62 -26.58 -72.94
N LEU A 848 -52.59 -25.80 -73.40
CA LEU A 848 -53.91 -26.31 -73.79
C LEU A 848 -53.82 -27.15 -75.08
N PRO A 849 -54.71 -28.13 -75.29
CA PRO A 849 -54.87 -28.76 -76.60
C PRO A 849 -55.43 -27.77 -77.62
N ASP A 850 -55.19 -28.03 -78.90
CA ASP A 850 -55.76 -27.24 -80.00
C ASP A 850 -55.90 -28.10 -81.26
N THR A 851 -56.83 -27.76 -82.14
CA THR A 851 -57.07 -28.49 -83.40
C THR A 851 -57.13 -27.55 -84.57
N TRP A 852 -56.37 -27.89 -85.60
CA TRP A 852 -56.39 -27.25 -86.90
C TRP A 852 -57.03 -28.17 -87.94
N ALA A 853 -57.83 -27.65 -88.85
CA ALA A 853 -58.37 -28.42 -89.96
C ALA A 853 -58.40 -27.60 -91.25
N LYS A 854 -58.11 -28.24 -92.39
CA LYS A 854 -58.23 -27.62 -93.71
C LYS A 854 -58.44 -28.67 -94.80
N THR A 855 -59.28 -28.35 -95.76
CA THR A 855 -59.43 -29.12 -97.00
C THR A 855 -58.48 -28.57 -98.07
N VAL A 856 -57.70 -29.45 -98.68
CA VAL A 856 -56.71 -29.12 -99.73
C VAL A 856 -57.08 -29.90 -100.99
N ARG A 857 -57.07 -29.23 -102.15
CA ARG A 857 -57.21 -29.90 -103.45
C ARG A 857 -55.84 -30.38 -103.91
N LEU A 858 -55.66 -31.69 -104.01
CA LEU A 858 -54.45 -32.34 -104.50
C LEU A 858 -54.57 -32.54 -106.02
N LYS A 859 -53.46 -32.30 -106.73
CA LYS A 859 -53.31 -32.50 -108.17
C LYS A 859 -52.25 -33.56 -108.45
#